data_AF-A0A6L8MFZ3-F1
#
_entry.id   AF-A0A6L8MFZ3-F1
#
_cell.length_a   1.000
_cell.length_b   1.000
_cell.length_c   1.000
_cell.angle_alpha   90.00
_cell.angle_beta   90.00
_cell.angle_gamma   90.00
#
_symmetry.space_group_name_H-M   'P 1'
#
loop_
_entity.id
_entity.type
_entity.pdbx_description
1 polymer ?
#
loop_
_entity_poly.entity_id
_entity_poly.type
_entity_poly.pdbx_seq_one_letter_code
_entity_poly.pdbx_strand_id
1 'polypeptide(L)'
;MTFISKSLLARLAMLLTMLTAPIAGATVYDAELSAELLHGPDLCAHAACADVMPLAKRFSKRLGSPQYVQALDADGKVVGYVFLSTDVVDIPAYSGKPVITLIGMDSKGIITGVRVIKHSEPILLAGIPESALLKFIDQYVGLRGDAKLEIGRGGDGSVGLDAISGATVTAIAENQVISRSAYEIGRQVGIFTTAARPPARFTPRDERLNWGKLADEGALGRLTISAREVGADSARGDYIDLYFGYLNTPTLGNSLLGEDNYQRLMRDLKPDEHAIFVIASGQTSFKGSGFVRGGIYDRIQVRQDPETYTFRDTDYLNLYHLQPADAPDYRESGIFIVRSQHFNPAWPWTLTLLVNKLDNKGVKTFAHYDQPYWLPARYLEGGHPTVVTARPAWQNIWLDRMPQIGLFLLTLLATAVLYAQRDRLVRASSRKHKPLISWPRLLLWLISAGFIGFYLKAQPSITQIMTWLHALINQWRWELFLSDPFIFLFWWFIIITVLLWGRGLFCGWLCPFGSLQHLMLKLGSAIGLKRFQQLLPKKLHDRLRWLKYAIFFGLIGVSLFSMETAEHLAEIEPFKTTFLVGVWNRTWPFWLFIGAILGLSMFSERPYCKYLCPMGAGLALPGKFRLFGLKRKAECTTCHACAAGCGSHAIDSEGRIDQMECMLCLDCMIMYYDDHACPPLVKERKQRETKGQALTRIGADGYFLSLDSLRAALPSKGKENP
;
A
#
# COMPACT_ATOMS: atom_id res chain seq x y z
N MET A 1 0.95 23.15 -51.72
CA MET A 1 1.35 21.78 -52.14
C MET A 1 0.78 20.79 -51.14
N THR A 2 -0.41 20.27 -51.44
CA THR A 2 -1.25 19.47 -50.54
C THR A 2 -1.77 18.29 -51.34
N PHE A 3 -1.07 17.14 -51.27
CA PHE A 3 -1.61 15.83 -51.65
C PHE A 3 -0.72 14.74 -51.03
N ILE A 4 -0.82 14.56 -49.70
CA ILE A 4 -0.43 13.29 -49.08
C ILE A 4 -1.73 12.50 -48.96
N SER A 5 -1.85 11.48 -49.83
CA SER A 5 -3.01 10.61 -49.96
C SER A 5 -3.44 10.02 -48.61
N LYS A 6 -4.74 10.10 -48.31
CA LYS A 6 -5.39 9.42 -47.17
C LYS A 6 -5.08 7.92 -47.13
N SER A 7 -4.71 7.30 -48.26
CA SER A 7 -4.31 5.89 -48.30
C SER A 7 -2.95 5.61 -47.65
N LEU A 8 -2.04 6.59 -47.63
CA LEU A 8 -0.72 6.44 -46.99
C LEU A 8 -0.86 6.45 -45.47
N LEU A 9 -1.71 7.34 -44.93
CA LEU A 9 -2.05 7.40 -43.50
C LEU A 9 -2.79 6.15 -43.03
N ALA A 10 -3.70 5.60 -43.84
CA ALA A 10 -4.40 4.36 -43.52
C ALA A 10 -3.45 3.14 -43.53
N ARG A 11 -2.53 3.06 -44.49
CA ARG A 11 -1.52 1.99 -44.55
C ARG A 11 -0.49 2.10 -43.43
N LEU A 12 -0.11 3.32 -43.04
CA LEU A 12 0.79 3.55 -41.89
C LEU A 12 0.11 3.18 -40.57
N ALA A 13 -1.18 3.50 -40.42
CA ALA A 13 -1.97 3.11 -39.25
C ALA A 13 -2.15 1.59 -39.17
N MET A 14 -2.36 0.93 -40.31
CA MET A 14 -2.51 -0.53 -40.39
C MET A 14 -1.19 -1.27 -40.08
N LEU A 15 -0.05 -0.73 -40.54
CA LEU A 15 1.28 -1.22 -40.16
C LEU A 15 1.57 -0.99 -38.67
N LEU A 16 1.15 0.15 -38.10
CA LEU A 16 1.29 0.43 -36.66
C LEU A 16 0.45 -0.53 -35.81
N THR A 17 -0.76 -0.90 -36.27
CA THR A 17 -1.60 -1.90 -35.60
C THR A 17 -1.07 -3.33 -35.72
N MET A 18 -0.37 -3.67 -36.81
CA MET A 18 0.26 -4.98 -36.96
C MET A 18 1.58 -5.10 -36.17
N LEU A 19 2.28 -3.99 -35.92
CA LEU A 19 3.47 -3.93 -35.06
C LEU A 19 3.14 -3.84 -33.55
N THR A 20 1.86 -3.67 -33.20
CA THR A 20 1.37 -3.58 -31.81
C THR A 20 0.50 -4.77 -31.39
N ALA A 21 0.37 -5.79 -32.23
CA ALA A 21 -0.25 -7.04 -31.81
C ALA A 21 0.60 -7.66 -30.68
N PRO A 22 0.06 -7.82 -29.47
CA PRO A 22 0.80 -8.44 -28.38
C PRO A 22 1.07 -9.89 -28.77
N ILE A 23 2.33 -10.32 -28.68
CA ILE A 23 2.67 -11.73 -28.70
C ILE A 23 2.08 -12.31 -27.42
N ALA A 24 0.90 -12.93 -27.51
CA ALA A 24 0.26 -13.63 -26.41
C ALA A 24 1.04 -14.94 -26.13
N GLY A 25 2.14 -14.82 -25.40
CA GLY A 25 2.61 -15.92 -24.56
C GLY A 25 1.85 -15.81 -23.24
N ALA A 26 1.03 -16.80 -22.90
CA ALA A 26 0.33 -16.82 -21.62
C ALA A 26 1.38 -16.74 -20.50
N THR A 27 1.44 -15.60 -19.82
CA THR A 27 2.32 -15.39 -18.66
C THR A 27 1.67 -16.00 -17.41
N VAL A 28 2.44 -16.33 -16.37
CA VAL A 28 1.88 -16.83 -15.09
C VAL A 28 0.88 -15.83 -14.47
N TYR A 29 0.92 -14.58 -14.90
CA TYR A 29 -0.07 -13.57 -14.54
C TYR A 29 -1.46 -13.81 -15.16
N ASP A 30 -1.51 -14.15 -16.46
CA ASP A 30 -2.76 -14.34 -17.22
C ASP A 30 -3.39 -15.73 -16.99
N ALA A 31 -2.83 -16.54 -16.09
CA ALA A 31 -3.33 -17.88 -15.81
C ALA A 31 -4.74 -17.81 -15.20
N GLU A 32 -5.76 -18.28 -15.92
CA GLU A 32 -7.07 -18.55 -15.33
C GLU A 32 -6.99 -19.86 -14.52
N LEU A 33 -7.25 -19.78 -13.22
CA LEU A 33 -7.25 -20.95 -12.34
C LEU A 33 -8.66 -21.52 -12.29
N SER A 34 -8.78 -22.83 -12.49
CA SER A 34 -10.05 -23.53 -12.31
C SER A 34 -10.43 -23.57 -10.82
N ALA A 35 -11.73 -23.56 -10.54
CA ALA A 35 -12.24 -23.77 -9.18
C ALA A 35 -11.80 -25.13 -8.60
N GLU A 36 -11.58 -26.12 -9.46
CA GLU A 36 -11.09 -27.45 -9.11
C GLU A 36 -9.63 -27.45 -8.64
N LEU A 37 -8.77 -26.59 -9.19
CA LEU A 37 -7.39 -26.43 -8.70
C LEU A 37 -7.39 -25.82 -7.29
N LEU A 38 -8.20 -24.78 -7.09
CA LEU A 38 -8.24 -24.03 -5.83
C LEU A 38 -8.96 -24.78 -4.69
N HIS A 39 -10.03 -25.51 -5.00
CA HIS A 39 -10.91 -26.10 -3.99
C HIS A 39 -11.30 -27.56 -4.25
N GLY A 40 -10.93 -28.12 -5.40
CA GLY A 40 -11.26 -29.49 -5.76
C GLY A 40 -10.44 -30.52 -4.98
N PRO A 41 -10.95 -31.75 -4.82
CA PRO A 41 -10.34 -32.77 -3.96
C PRO A 41 -9.00 -33.33 -4.49
N ASP A 42 -8.70 -33.16 -5.78
CA ASP A 42 -7.51 -33.68 -6.43
C ASP A 42 -6.66 -32.54 -7.02
N LEU A 43 -5.78 -31.97 -6.19
CA LEU A 43 -4.91 -30.86 -6.58
C LEU A 43 -3.95 -31.26 -7.73
N CYS A 44 -3.36 -32.45 -7.66
CA CYS A 44 -2.30 -32.86 -8.58
C CYS A 44 -2.82 -33.35 -9.94
N ALA A 45 -4.13 -33.52 -10.10
CA ALA A 45 -4.77 -33.64 -11.41
C ALA A 45 -4.77 -32.32 -12.19
N HIS A 46 -4.75 -31.17 -11.50
CA HIS A 46 -4.87 -29.84 -12.11
C HIS A 46 -3.61 -28.97 -11.95
N ALA A 47 -2.67 -29.35 -11.09
CA ALA A 47 -1.39 -28.67 -10.87
C ALA A 47 -0.19 -29.61 -11.11
N ALA A 48 0.93 -29.06 -11.56
CA ALA A 48 2.15 -29.83 -11.86
C ALA A 48 2.93 -30.21 -10.59
N CYS A 49 2.35 -31.04 -9.72
CA CYS A 49 2.97 -31.47 -8.45
C CYS A 49 4.30 -32.21 -8.64
N ALA A 50 4.51 -32.86 -9.78
CA ALA A 50 5.76 -33.54 -10.10
C ALA A 50 6.97 -32.59 -10.18
N ASP A 51 6.75 -31.31 -10.52
CA ASP A 51 7.84 -30.34 -10.67
C ASP A 51 8.40 -29.91 -9.31
N VAL A 52 7.54 -29.85 -8.28
CA VAL A 52 7.95 -29.52 -6.92
C VAL A 52 8.33 -30.75 -6.09
N MET A 53 7.97 -31.95 -6.57
CA MET A 53 8.27 -33.22 -5.93
C MET A 53 8.67 -34.29 -6.95
N PRO A 54 9.88 -34.21 -7.54
CA PRO A 54 10.31 -35.08 -8.63
C PRO A 54 10.50 -36.55 -8.23
N LEU A 55 10.67 -36.82 -6.94
CA LEU A 55 10.81 -38.18 -6.39
C LEU A 55 9.47 -38.94 -6.31
N ALA A 56 8.34 -38.24 -6.46
CA ALA A 56 7.02 -38.86 -6.42
C ALA A 56 6.68 -39.60 -7.71
N LYS A 57 6.02 -40.75 -7.58
CA LYS A 57 5.38 -41.45 -8.72
C LYS A 57 3.85 -41.35 -8.67
N ARG A 58 3.28 -41.16 -7.47
CA ARG A 58 1.84 -41.02 -7.27
C ARG A 58 1.56 -39.93 -6.23
N PHE A 59 0.40 -39.30 -6.35
CA PHE A 59 -0.09 -38.30 -5.41
C PHE A 59 -1.43 -38.75 -4.85
N SER A 60 -1.68 -38.43 -3.58
CA SER A 60 -2.97 -38.64 -2.94
C SER A 60 -3.95 -37.50 -3.25
N LYS A 61 -5.21 -37.65 -2.84
CA LYS A 61 -6.16 -36.52 -2.76
C LYS A 61 -5.77 -35.58 -1.63
N ARG A 62 -6.34 -34.38 -1.60
CA ARG A 62 -6.15 -33.42 -0.50
C ARG A 62 -6.58 -34.04 0.83
N LEU A 63 -5.72 -33.88 1.83
CA LEU A 63 -5.85 -34.42 3.18
C LEU A 63 -5.56 -33.31 4.19
N GLY A 64 -6.09 -33.45 5.40
CA GLY A 64 -5.78 -32.56 6.51
C GLY A 64 -6.45 -31.19 6.47
N SER A 65 -6.15 -30.38 7.50
CA SER A 65 -6.57 -28.98 7.63
C SER A 65 -5.49 -28.21 8.42
N PRO A 66 -4.63 -27.39 7.79
CA PRO A 66 -4.57 -27.04 6.35
C PRO A 66 -4.44 -28.21 5.38
N GLN A 67 -4.91 -28.01 4.14
CA GLN A 67 -4.93 -29.08 3.13
C GLN A 67 -3.55 -29.30 2.50
N TYR A 68 -3.16 -30.57 2.37
CA TYR A 68 -1.95 -30.99 1.66
C TYR A 68 -2.17 -32.31 0.92
N VAL A 69 -1.23 -32.66 0.05
CA VAL A 69 -1.20 -33.91 -0.72
C VAL A 69 0.06 -34.70 -0.34
N GLN A 70 -0.10 -35.98 0.01
CA GLN A 70 1.04 -36.88 0.15
C GLN A 70 1.59 -37.28 -1.21
N ALA A 71 2.91 -37.19 -1.34
CA ALA A 71 3.68 -37.70 -2.46
C ALA A 71 4.22 -39.09 -2.14
N LEU A 72 3.93 -40.06 -3.00
CA LEU A 72 4.23 -41.48 -2.81
C LEU A 72 5.23 -41.95 -3.88
N ASP A 73 6.20 -42.78 -3.48
CA ASP A 73 7.08 -43.48 -4.43
C ASP A 73 6.36 -44.66 -5.13
N ALA A 74 7.13 -45.41 -5.93
CA ALA A 74 6.60 -46.57 -6.65
C ALA A 74 6.08 -47.68 -5.73
N ASP A 75 6.63 -47.78 -4.52
CA ASP A 75 6.29 -48.79 -3.51
C ASP A 75 5.16 -48.33 -2.57
N GLY A 76 4.62 -47.13 -2.79
CA GLY A 76 3.54 -46.56 -1.99
C GLY A 76 3.98 -45.96 -0.65
N LYS A 77 5.27 -45.71 -0.46
CA LYS A 77 5.80 -45.04 0.72
C LYS A 77 5.80 -43.52 0.53
N VAL A 78 5.46 -42.79 1.59
CA VAL A 78 5.45 -41.32 1.57
C VAL A 78 6.88 -40.78 1.48
N VAL A 79 7.18 -40.09 0.39
CA VAL A 79 8.48 -39.42 0.17
C VAL A 79 8.44 -37.94 0.57
N GLY A 80 7.26 -37.34 0.57
CA GLY A 80 7.07 -35.94 0.95
C GLY A 80 5.62 -35.47 0.83
N TYR A 81 5.45 -34.16 0.83
CA TYR A 81 4.16 -33.47 0.86
C TYR A 81 4.18 -32.32 -0.15
N VAL A 82 3.04 -32.09 -0.81
CA VAL A 82 2.81 -31.00 -1.74
C VAL A 82 1.56 -30.24 -1.33
N PHE A 83 1.60 -28.91 -1.34
CA PHE A 83 0.50 -28.07 -0.88
C PHE A 83 0.48 -26.74 -1.64
N LEU A 84 -0.71 -26.13 -1.73
CA LEU A 84 -0.90 -24.81 -2.31
C LEU A 84 -0.89 -23.76 -1.19
N SER A 85 -0.23 -22.63 -1.41
CA SER A 85 -0.15 -21.55 -0.42
C SER A 85 -1.53 -21.11 0.09
N THR A 86 -2.50 -20.97 -0.81
CA THR A 86 -3.86 -20.51 -0.49
C THR A 86 -4.67 -21.47 0.37
N ASP A 87 -4.24 -22.73 0.48
CA ASP A 87 -4.86 -23.71 1.39
C ASP A 87 -4.39 -23.56 2.83
N VAL A 88 -3.28 -22.85 3.02
CA VAL A 88 -2.58 -22.73 4.30
C VAL A 88 -2.64 -21.30 4.83
N VAL A 89 -2.40 -20.31 3.97
CA VAL A 89 -2.34 -18.89 4.33
C VAL A 89 -2.98 -17.99 3.27
N ASP A 90 -3.62 -16.91 3.72
CA ASP A 90 -4.14 -15.84 2.85
C ASP A 90 -3.35 -14.54 3.09
N ILE A 91 -2.09 -14.53 2.64
CA ILE A 91 -1.20 -13.37 2.77
C ILE A 91 -1.23 -12.58 1.46
N PRO A 92 -1.76 -11.34 1.45
CA PRO A 92 -1.75 -10.52 0.25
C PRO A 92 -0.34 -10.02 -0.09
N ALA A 93 -0.03 -9.91 -1.38
CA ALA A 93 1.19 -9.25 -1.86
C ALA A 93 0.89 -7.80 -2.29
N TYR A 94 1.76 -7.17 -3.09
CA TYR A 94 1.64 -5.73 -3.42
C TYR A 94 0.33 -5.41 -4.16
N SER A 95 -0.18 -6.35 -4.94
CA SER A 95 -1.48 -6.24 -5.63
C SER A 95 -2.70 -6.22 -4.69
N GLY A 96 -2.51 -6.53 -3.41
CA GLY A 96 -3.60 -6.82 -2.48
C GLY A 96 -4.22 -8.22 -2.67
N LYS A 97 -3.75 -9.02 -3.64
CA LYS A 97 -4.10 -10.43 -3.84
C LYS A 97 -2.93 -11.34 -3.43
N PRO A 98 -3.20 -12.57 -2.97
CA PRO A 98 -2.13 -13.52 -2.65
C PRO A 98 -1.40 -14.00 -3.91
N VAL A 99 -0.13 -14.37 -3.74
CA VAL A 99 0.63 -15.10 -4.76
C VAL A 99 0.37 -16.59 -4.53
N ILE A 100 -0.13 -17.25 -5.57
CA ILE A 100 -0.58 -18.64 -5.51
C ILE A 100 0.62 -19.52 -5.88
N THR A 101 1.16 -20.20 -4.88
CA THR A 101 2.43 -20.90 -4.96
C THR A 101 2.26 -22.35 -4.54
N LEU A 102 2.68 -23.27 -5.40
CA LEU A 102 2.77 -24.69 -5.14
C LEU A 102 4.12 -24.98 -4.49
N ILE A 103 4.11 -25.67 -3.35
CA ILE A 103 5.31 -25.93 -2.55
C ILE A 103 5.42 -27.43 -2.31
N GLY A 104 6.61 -27.99 -2.54
CA GLY A 104 6.97 -29.37 -2.23
C GLY A 104 7.97 -29.43 -1.08
N MET A 105 7.74 -30.35 -0.15
CA MET A 105 8.61 -30.57 1.01
C MET A 105 8.79 -32.06 1.29
N ASP A 106 10.03 -32.50 1.49
CA ASP A 106 10.32 -33.90 1.78
C ASP A 106 9.91 -34.32 3.21
N SER A 107 9.98 -35.62 3.48
CA SER A 107 9.72 -36.19 4.82
C SER A 107 10.68 -35.72 5.92
N LYS A 108 11.76 -35.00 5.61
CA LYS A 108 12.71 -34.43 6.57
C LYS A 108 12.47 -32.93 6.81
N GLY A 109 11.50 -32.33 6.11
CA GLY A 109 11.16 -30.92 6.22
C GLY A 109 12.00 -30.01 5.33
N ILE A 110 12.67 -30.56 4.31
CA ILE A 110 13.45 -29.80 3.33
C ILE A 110 12.55 -29.46 2.15
N ILE A 111 12.52 -28.20 1.74
CA ILE A 111 11.78 -27.74 0.57
C ILE A 111 12.46 -28.30 -0.69
N THR A 112 11.74 -29.11 -1.46
CA THR A 112 12.24 -29.79 -2.66
C THR A 112 11.96 -29.02 -3.94
N GLY A 113 11.00 -28.11 -3.92
CA GLY A 113 10.64 -27.28 -5.06
C GLY A 113 9.55 -26.29 -4.72
N VAL A 114 9.57 -25.14 -5.40
CA VAL A 114 8.59 -24.07 -5.27
C VAL A 114 8.21 -23.62 -6.67
N ARG A 115 6.91 -23.48 -6.95
CA ARG A 115 6.40 -23.04 -8.25
C ARG A 115 5.24 -22.07 -8.07
N VAL A 116 5.39 -20.86 -8.61
CA VAL A 116 4.28 -19.88 -8.66
C VAL A 116 3.32 -20.30 -9.76
N ILE A 117 2.06 -20.57 -9.40
CA ILE A 117 1.00 -20.95 -10.35
C ILE A 117 0.31 -19.69 -10.90
N LYS A 118 0.08 -18.70 -10.04
CA LYS A 118 -0.50 -17.42 -10.43
C LYS A 118 -0.04 -16.31 -9.51
N HIS A 119 0.26 -15.14 -10.07
CA HIS A 119 0.42 -13.92 -9.31
C HIS A 119 -0.37 -12.79 -9.96
N SER A 120 -0.82 -11.82 -9.16
CA SER A 120 -1.43 -10.59 -9.68
C SER A 120 -0.53 -9.37 -9.47
N GLU A 121 0.77 -9.59 -9.26
CA GLU A 121 1.74 -8.55 -8.93
C GLU A 121 2.01 -7.61 -10.11
N PRO A 122 1.52 -6.35 -10.07
CA PRO A 122 1.61 -5.43 -11.20
C PRO A 122 3.06 -5.01 -11.45
N ILE A 123 3.93 -5.15 -10.45
CA ILE A 123 5.35 -4.80 -10.56
C ILE A 123 6.17 -5.84 -11.36
N LEU A 124 5.73 -7.11 -11.35
CA LEU A 124 6.36 -8.20 -12.11
C LEU A 124 5.91 -8.19 -13.58
N LEU A 125 4.62 -8.00 -13.84
CA LEU A 125 4.13 -7.84 -15.22
C LEU A 125 4.80 -6.70 -15.97
N ALA A 126 5.03 -5.63 -15.23
CA ALA A 126 5.33 -4.36 -15.82
C ALA A 126 6.69 -3.83 -15.35
N GLY A 127 7.61 -4.77 -15.11
CA GLY A 127 8.96 -4.62 -15.63
C GLY A 127 10.10 -5.26 -14.87
N ILE A 128 9.85 -5.94 -13.76
CA ILE A 128 10.83 -6.92 -13.27
C ILE A 128 10.54 -8.22 -14.03
N PRO A 129 11.50 -8.78 -14.81
CA PRO A 129 11.23 -9.98 -15.59
C PRO A 129 10.78 -11.09 -14.64
N GLU A 130 9.79 -11.89 -15.05
CA GLU A 130 9.23 -12.99 -14.25
C GLU A 130 10.33 -13.95 -13.75
N SER A 131 11.42 -14.10 -14.53
CA SER A 131 12.64 -14.81 -14.14
C SER A 131 13.26 -14.36 -12.81
N ALA A 132 13.04 -13.12 -12.37
CA ALA A 132 13.52 -12.64 -11.08
C ALA A 132 12.69 -13.20 -9.92
N LEU A 133 11.38 -13.41 -10.11
CA LEU A 133 10.56 -14.15 -9.15
C LEU A 133 10.98 -15.62 -9.12
N LEU A 134 11.22 -16.23 -10.29
CA LEU A 134 11.71 -17.61 -10.37
C LEU A 134 13.07 -17.78 -9.66
N LYS A 135 14.04 -16.91 -9.94
CA LYS A 135 15.33 -16.89 -9.22
C LYS A 135 15.16 -16.67 -7.72
N PHE A 136 14.16 -15.89 -7.32
CA PHE A 136 13.89 -15.64 -5.92
C PHE A 136 13.39 -16.91 -5.22
N ILE A 137 12.39 -17.59 -5.78
CA ILE A 137 11.81 -18.81 -5.19
C ILE A 137 12.76 -20.01 -5.25
N ASP A 138 13.69 -20.05 -6.22
CA ASP A 138 14.70 -21.11 -6.32
C ASP A 138 15.63 -21.15 -5.10
N GLN A 139 15.81 -20.01 -4.41
CA GLN A 139 16.64 -19.94 -3.20
C GLN A 139 16.09 -20.77 -2.02
N TYR A 140 14.79 -21.13 -2.05
CA TYR A 140 14.17 -21.93 -0.99
C TYR A 140 14.48 -23.42 -1.12
N VAL A 141 14.83 -23.88 -2.31
CA VAL A 141 15.09 -25.30 -2.57
C VAL A 141 16.34 -25.73 -1.79
N GLY A 142 16.19 -26.78 -0.98
CA GLY A 142 17.24 -27.27 -0.08
C GLY A 142 17.25 -26.64 1.32
N LEU A 143 16.42 -25.63 1.58
CA LEU A 143 16.24 -25.06 2.92
C LEU A 143 15.21 -25.84 3.72
N ARG A 144 15.33 -25.81 5.05
CA ARG A 144 14.34 -26.42 5.95
C ARG A 144 13.14 -25.48 6.13
N GLY A 145 11.93 -26.05 6.18
CA GLY A 145 10.69 -25.30 6.39
C GLY A 145 10.55 -24.65 7.78
N ASP A 146 11.37 -25.05 8.75
CA ASP A 146 11.47 -24.45 10.11
C ASP A 146 12.63 -23.45 10.24
N ALA A 147 13.41 -23.22 9.19
CA ALA A 147 14.50 -22.26 9.22
C ALA A 147 13.99 -20.83 9.31
N LYS A 148 14.71 -19.98 10.05
CA LYS A 148 14.44 -18.54 10.11
C LYS A 148 14.95 -17.89 8.83
N LEU A 149 14.07 -17.68 7.85
CA LEU A 149 14.40 -17.09 6.55
C LEU A 149 14.10 -15.58 6.55
N GLU A 150 15.13 -14.77 6.30
CA GLU A 150 15.03 -13.31 6.28
C GLU A 150 15.43 -12.73 4.91
N ILE A 151 14.74 -11.69 4.47
CA ILE A 151 15.00 -11.04 3.18
C ILE A 151 16.07 -9.97 3.38
N GLY A 152 17.23 -10.13 2.73
CA GLY A 152 18.40 -9.27 2.88
C GLY A 152 19.54 -9.96 3.63
N ARG A 153 20.29 -9.19 4.44
CA ARG A 153 21.43 -9.73 5.21
C ARG A 153 20.91 -10.54 6.40
N GLY A 154 21.15 -11.85 6.37
CA GLY A 154 20.89 -12.73 7.53
C GLY A 154 21.77 -12.36 8.72
N GLY A 155 21.16 -12.32 9.91
CA GLY A 155 21.80 -12.11 11.21
C GLY A 155 21.20 -13.01 12.30
N ASP A 156 21.97 -13.31 13.34
CA ASP A 156 21.55 -14.11 14.51
C ASP A 156 20.88 -15.47 14.17
N GLY A 157 21.59 -16.32 13.40
CA GLY A 157 21.14 -17.67 13.07
C GLY A 157 20.02 -17.74 12.01
N SER A 158 19.66 -16.62 11.38
CA SER A 158 18.78 -16.59 10.20
C SER A 158 19.54 -16.81 8.89
N VAL A 159 18.87 -17.45 7.93
CA VAL A 159 19.37 -17.58 6.54
C VAL A 159 18.89 -16.37 5.75
N GLY A 160 19.83 -15.61 5.20
CA GLY A 160 19.53 -14.47 4.34
C GLY A 160 19.18 -14.91 2.93
N LEU A 161 18.11 -14.33 2.37
CA LEU A 161 17.66 -14.52 0.99
C LEU A 161 17.81 -13.20 0.22
N ASP A 162 18.26 -13.29 -1.03
CA ASP A 162 18.38 -12.12 -1.89
C ASP A 162 17.00 -11.54 -2.22
N ALA A 163 16.82 -10.24 -1.98
CA ALA A 163 15.58 -9.53 -2.27
C ALA A 163 15.41 -9.24 -3.77
N ILE A 164 14.16 -9.16 -4.25
CA ILE A 164 13.87 -8.70 -5.60
C ILE A 164 13.99 -7.16 -5.66
N SER A 165 14.94 -6.64 -6.43
CA SER A 165 15.16 -5.20 -6.57
C SER A 165 13.93 -4.49 -7.15
N GLY A 166 13.32 -3.60 -6.36
CA GLY A 166 12.09 -2.88 -6.74
C GLY A 166 10.79 -3.63 -6.47
N ALA A 167 10.83 -4.89 -6.02
CA ALA A 167 9.66 -5.66 -5.58
C ALA A 167 9.87 -6.26 -4.18
N THR A 168 10.39 -5.46 -3.26
CA THR A 168 10.71 -5.88 -1.89
C THR A 168 9.45 -6.33 -1.13
N VAL A 169 8.32 -5.65 -1.33
CA VAL A 169 7.04 -6.02 -0.68
C VAL A 169 6.58 -7.39 -1.14
N THR A 170 6.59 -7.64 -2.46
CA THR A 170 6.27 -8.93 -3.06
C THR A 170 7.21 -10.03 -2.55
N ALA A 171 8.52 -9.79 -2.51
CA ALA A 171 9.50 -10.77 -2.03
C ALA A 171 9.29 -11.12 -0.55
N ILE A 172 8.96 -10.14 0.29
CA ILE A 172 8.67 -10.39 1.71
C ILE A 172 7.35 -11.15 1.88
N ALA A 173 6.29 -10.76 1.16
CA ALA A 173 5.02 -11.48 1.20
C ALA A 173 5.21 -12.93 0.76
N GLU A 174 5.93 -13.17 -0.34
CA GLU A 174 6.23 -14.52 -0.84
C GLU A 174 7.06 -15.33 0.15
N ASN A 175 8.05 -14.71 0.82
CA ASN A 175 8.80 -15.37 1.89
C ASN A 175 7.89 -15.83 3.04
N GLN A 176 6.97 -14.96 3.47
CA GLN A 176 6.02 -15.32 4.52
C GLN A 176 5.07 -16.42 4.06
N VAL A 177 4.62 -16.37 2.81
CA VAL A 177 3.77 -17.40 2.21
C VAL A 177 4.48 -18.76 2.23
N ILE A 178 5.71 -18.83 1.71
CA ILE A 178 6.45 -20.10 1.61
C ILE A 178 6.82 -20.62 2.99
N SER A 179 7.46 -19.79 3.83
CA SER A 179 7.92 -20.21 5.16
C SER A 179 6.77 -20.62 6.06
N ARG A 180 5.68 -19.84 6.11
CA ARG A 180 4.53 -20.18 6.97
C ARG A 180 3.81 -21.42 6.46
N SER A 181 3.64 -21.57 5.14
CA SER A 181 3.01 -22.76 4.58
C SER A 181 3.82 -24.03 4.84
N ALA A 182 5.14 -23.98 4.61
CA ALA A 182 6.03 -25.11 4.87
C ALA A 182 6.06 -25.50 6.35
N TYR A 183 6.14 -24.51 7.24
CA TYR A 183 6.12 -24.75 8.68
C TYR A 183 4.79 -25.39 9.16
N GLU A 184 3.64 -24.85 8.74
CA GLU A 184 2.33 -25.38 9.17
C GLU A 184 2.11 -26.82 8.70
N ILE A 185 2.41 -27.12 7.43
CA ILE A 185 2.27 -28.49 6.92
C ILE A 185 3.29 -29.42 7.58
N GLY A 186 4.55 -28.98 7.74
CA GLY A 186 5.59 -29.80 8.33
C GLY A 186 5.30 -30.14 9.79
N ARG A 187 4.65 -29.24 10.52
CA ARG A 187 4.14 -29.52 11.85
C ARG A 187 2.95 -30.47 11.83
N GLN A 188 1.95 -30.23 10.99
CA GLN A 188 0.74 -31.05 10.91
C GLN A 188 1.06 -32.53 10.59
N VAL A 189 2.08 -32.77 9.77
CA VAL A 189 2.55 -34.12 9.42
C VAL A 189 3.63 -34.65 10.38
N GLY A 190 3.94 -33.93 11.45
CA GLY A 190 4.81 -34.36 12.55
C GLY A 190 6.32 -34.25 12.30
N ILE A 191 6.76 -33.50 11.28
CA ILE A 191 8.18 -33.26 10.99
C ILE A 191 8.77 -32.21 11.94
N PHE A 192 8.02 -31.14 12.20
CA PHE A 192 8.45 -30.05 13.08
C PHE A 192 7.77 -30.18 14.44
N THR A 193 8.56 -30.22 15.50
CA THR A 193 8.06 -30.25 16.88
C THR A 193 8.19 -28.86 17.50
N THR A 194 7.11 -28.40 18.13
CA THR A 194 7.17 -27.17 18.93
C THR A 194 7.82 -27.50 20.27
N ALA A 195 8.74 -26.67 20.75
CA ALA A 195 9.28 -26.84 22.10
C ALA A 195 8.14 -26.83 23.12
N ALA A 196 8.12 -27.81 24.02
CA ALA A 196 7.09 -27.93 25.04
C ALA A 196 7.03 -26.67 25.91
N ARG A 197 5.85 -26.05 26.01
CA ARG A 197 5.62 -24.88 26.86
C ARG A 197 5.48 -25.36 28.31
N PRO A 198 6.07 -24.67 29.31
CA PRO A 198 5.88 -25.06 30.71
C PRO A 198 4.41 -24.92 31.12
N PRO A 199 3.85 -25.81 31.95
CA PRO A 199 2.43 -25.80 32.28
C PRO A 199 2.01 -24.48 32.95
N ALA A 200 0.85 -23.95 32.56
CA ALA A 200 0.30 -22.74 33.16
C ALA A 200 -0.06 -22.96 34.64
N ARG A 201 0.27 -22.00 35.49
CA ARG A 201 -0.15 -21.96 36.89
C ARG A 201 -1.08 -20.78 37.10
N PHE A 202 -2.22 -21.03 37.74
CA PHE A 202 -3.25 -20.00 37.97
C PHE A 202 -3.16 -19.46 39.37
N THR A 203 -3.42 -18.16 39.51
CA THR A 203 -3.45 -17.53 40.84
C THR A 203 -4.62 -18.12 41.66
N PRO A 204 -4.40 -18.57 42.91
CA PRO A 204 -5.44 -19.22 43.73
C PRO A 204 -6.42 -18.21 44.36
N ARG A 205 -6.86 -17.21 43.59
CA ARG A 205 -7.80 -16.17 44.06
C ARG A 205 -9.24 -16.66 43.95
N ASP A 206 -9.93 -16.71 45.09
CA ASP A 206 -11.36 -16.97 45.16
C ASP A 206 -12.14 -15.65 45.21
N GLU A 207 -12.29 -15.02 44.04
CA GLU A 207 -13.10 -13.81 43.85
C GLU A 207 -14.36 -14.17 43.02
N ARG A 208 -15.51 -13.56 43.37
CA ARG A 208 -16.76 -13.69 42.62
C ARG A 208 -17.08 -12.35 41.96
N LEU A 209 -16.81 -12.27 40.67
CA LEU A 209 -16.94 -11.05 39.88
C LEU A 209 -18.22 -11.11 39.04
N ASN A 210 -18.80 -9.94 38.80
CA ASN A 210 -19.93 -9.80 37.89
C ASN A 210 -19.44 -9.78 36.43
N TRP A 211 -20.35 -9.94 35.48
CA TRP A 211 -20.02 -10.01 34.05
C TRP A 211 -19.29 -8.77 33.56
N GLY A 212 -19.78 -7.58 33.95
CA GLY A 212 -19.18 -6.29 33.56
C GLY A 212 -17.71 -6.21 33.96
N LYS A 213 -17.38 -6.57 35.20
CA LYS A 213 -15.99 -6.52 35.67
C LYS A 213 -15.10 -7.57 35.01
N LEU A 214 -15.63 -8.76 34.71
CA LEU A 214 -14.90 -9.77 33.94
C LEU A 214 -14.59 -9.29 32.52
N ALA A 215 -15.54 -8.60 31.88
CA ALA A 215 -15.34 -7.99 30.56
C ALA A 215 -14.31 -6.84 30.62
N ASP A 216 -14.41 -5.95 31.60
CA ASP A 216 -13.50 -4.80 31.78
C ASP A 216 -12.04 -5.23 32.01
N GLU A 217 -11.84 -6.35 32.69
CA GLU A 217 -10.51 -6.93 32.94
C GLU A 217 -9.96 -7.71 31.74
N GLY A 218 -10.73 -7.86 30.66
CA GLY A 218 -10.36 -8.65 29.49
C GLY A 218 -10.40 -10.16 29.73
N ALA A 219 -11.07 -10.63 30.80
CA ALA A 219 -11.23 -12.05 31.09
C ALA A 219 -12.23 -12.74 30.14
N LEU A 220 -13.02 -11.95 29.43
CA LEU A 220 -14.01 -12.39 28.44
C LEU A 220 -13.62 -11.88 27.04
N GLY A 221 -13.54 -12.79 26.08
CA GLY A 221 -13.47 -12.45 24.66
C GLY A 221 -14.86 -12.21 24.08
N ARG A 222 -14.98 -11.28 23.12
CA ARG A 222 -16.21 -11.03 22.36
C ARG A 222 -15.91 -11.01 20.86
N LEU A 223 -16.68 -11.76 20.09
CA LEU A 223 -16.64 -11.79 18.63
C LEU A 223 -18.02 -11.45 18.09
N THR A 224 -18.15 -10.33 17.39
CA THR A 224 -19.41 -9.89 16.78
C THR A 224 -19.24 -9.82 15.27
N ILE A 225 -20.16 -10.45 14.54
CA ILE A 225 -20.18 -10.45 13.06
C ILE A 225 -21.50 -9.84 12.60
N SER A 226 -21.41 -8.77 11.81
CA SER A 226 -22.61 -8.10 11.30
C SER A 226 -23.24 -8.86 10.13
N ALA A 227 -24.57 -8.83 10.01
CA ALA A 227 -25.27 -9.50 8.91
C ALA A 227 -24.86 -8.97 7.52
N ARG A 228 -24.55 -7.67 7.42
CA ARG A 228 -24.13 -7.03 6.18
C ARG A 228 -22.80 -7.57 5.66
N GLU A 229 -21.86 -7.91 6.54
CA GLU A 229 -20.52 -8.39 6.16
C GLU A 229 -20.55 -9.76 5.47
N VAL A 230 -21.55 -10.58 5.79
CA VAL A 230 -21.69 -11.95 5.30
C VAL A 230 -22.79 -12.12 4.25
N GLY A 231 -23.48 -11.03 3.89
CA GLY A 231 -24.58 -11.03 2.92
C GLY A 231 -25.89 -11.59 3.48
N ALA A 232 -26.08 -11.55 4.81
CA ALA A 232 -27.29 -11.96 5.49
C ALA A 232 -28.26 -10.78 5.70
N ASP A 233 -29.52 -11.09 6.03
CA ASP A 233 -30.56 -10.10 6.24
C ASP A 233 -30.30 -9.28 7.51
N SER A 234 -29.97 -7.99 7.34
CA SER A 234 -29.73 -7.07 8.45
C SER A 234 -30.96 -6.76 9.29
N ALA A 235 -32.18 -7.01 8.78
CA ALA A 235 -33.41 -6.77 9.54
C ALA A 235 -33.56 -7.73 10.73
N ARG A 236 -32.83 -8.84 10.75
CA ARG A 236 -32.88 -9.87 11.81
C ARG A 236 -31.81 -9.70 12.89
N GLY A 237 -31.12 -8.54 12.91
CA GLY A 237 -30.03 -8.24 13.86
C GLY A 237 -28.66 -8.74 13.39
N ASP A 238 -27.71 -8.83 14.31
CA ASP A 238 -26.35 -9.30 14.00
C ASP A 238 -26.33 -10.78 13.59
N TYR A 239 -25.36 -11.15 12.76
CA TYR A 239 -25.25 -12.53 12.28
C TYR A 239 -24.95 -13.48 13.43
N ILE A 240 -23.99 -13.11 14.27
CA ILE A 240 -23.70 -13.75 15.56
C ILE A 240 -22.97 -12.75 16.47
N ASP A 241 -23.32 -12.75 17.75
CA ASP A 241 -22.59 -12.09 18.83
C ASP A 241 -22.20 -13.14 19.87
N LEU A 242 -20.91 -13.40 19.99
CA LEU A 242 -20.36 -14.54 20.72
C LEU A 242 -19.43 -14.06 21.82
N TYR A 243 -19.61 -14.56 23.03
CA TYR A 243 -18.69 -14.37 24.15
C TYR A 243 -18.05 -15.69 24.57
N PHE A 244 -16.80 -15.62 24.98
CA PHE A 244 -16.04 -16.81 25.39
C PHE A 244 -14.98 -16.48 26.43
N GLY A 245 -14.47 -17.51 27.11
CA GLY A 245 -13.40 -17.35 28.09
C GLY A 245 -12.92 -18.68 28.66
N TYR A 246 -11.82 -18.63 29.42
CA TYR A 246 -11.10 -19.81 29.87
C TYR A 246 -11.44 -20.19 31.33
N LEU A 247 -12.17 -21.29 31.51
CA LEU A 247 -12.83 -21.64 32.76
C LEU A 247 -11.91 -22.26 33.82
N ASN A 248 -10.76 -22.84 33.47
CA ASN A 248 -9.92 -23.50 34.47
C ASN A 248 -9.25 -22.52 35.46
N THR A 249 -9.44 -21.21 35.29
CA THR A 249 -9.01 -20.26 36.32
C THR A 249 -10.01 -20.25 37.48
N PRO A 250 -9.55 -20.30 38.75
CA PRO A 250 -10.45 -20.30 39.90
C PRO A 250 -11.43 -19.13 39.89
N THR A 251 -10.93 -17.92 39.64
CA THR A 251 -11.76 -16.71 39.64
C THR A 251 -12.82 -16.73 38.54
N LEU A 252 -12.47 -17.05 37.29
CA LEU A 252 -13.44 -17.04 36.20
C LEU A 252 -14.44 -18.20 36.31
N GLY A 253 -13.94 -19.39 36.64
CA GLY A 253 -14.78 -20.57 36.85
C GLY A 253 -15.80 -20.38 37.96
N ASN A 254 -15.38 -19.91 39.14
CA ASN A 254 -16.28 -19.64 40.27
C ASN A 254 -17.25 -18.51 39.98
N SER A 255 -16.81 -17.44 39.30
CA SER A 255 -17.68 -16.31 38.95
C SER A 255 -18.76 -16.69 37.96
N LEU A 256 -18.45 -17.53 36.97
CA LEU A 256 -19.39 -17.89 35.89
C LEU A 256 -20.27 -19.10 36.20
N LEU A 257 -19.70 -20.17 36.79
CA LEU A 257 -20.41 -21.44 37.02
C LEU A 257 -20.96 -21.56 38.44
N GLY A 258 -20.33 -20.86 39.39
CA GLY A 258 -20.52 -21.07 40.83
C GLY A 258 -19.64 -22.20 41.35
N GLU A 259 -19.38 -22.17 42.66
CA GLU A 259 -18.39 -23.05 43.33
C GLU A 259 -18.65 -24.53 43.05
N ASP A 260 -19.86 -25.02 43.28
CA ASP A 260 -20.17 -26.46 43.16
C ASP A 260 -19.98 -26.98 41.74
N ASN A 261 -20.41 -26.19 40.75
CA ASN A 261 -20.29 -26.55 39.34
C ASN A 261 -18.84 -26.45 38.86
N TYR A 262 -18.10 -25.45 39.33
CA TYR A 262 -16.67 -25.31 39.04
C TYR A 262 -15.87 -26.47 39.61
N GLN A 263 -16.07 -26.81 40.89
CA GLN A 263 -15.41 -27.96 41.52
C GLN A 263 -15.76 -29.27 40.82
N ARG A 264 -16.99 -29.43 40.34
CA ARG A 264 -17.37 -30.58 39.52
C ARG A 264 -16.62 -30.61 38.19
N LEU A 265 -16.60 -29.48 37.46
CA LEU A 265 -15.86 -29.38 36.19
C LEU A 265 -14.37 -29.70 36.38
N MET A 266 -13.73 -29.14 37.40
CA MET A 266 -12.30 -29.37 37.65
C MET A 266 -11.97 -30.79 38.10
N ARG A 267 -12.90 -31.53 38.73
CA ARG A 267 -12.74 -32.96 39.03
C ARG A 267 -12.86 -33.84 37.78
N ASP A 268 -13.69 -33.43 36.82
CA ASP A 268 -13.92 -34.19 35.60
C ASP A 268 -12.81 -33.97 34.55
N LEU A 269 -12.12 -32.82 34.61
CA LEU A 269 -11.00 -32.49 33.72
C LEU A 269 -9.70 -33.20 34.12
N LYS A 270 -8.96 -33.68 33.11
CA LYS A 270 -7.59 -34.20 33.28
C LYS A 270 -6.54 -33.07 33.31
N PRO A 271 -5.29 -33.33 33.75
CA PRO A 271 -4.25 -32.30 33.89
C PRO A 271 -3.94 -31.45 32.65
N ASP A 272 -4.16 -31.97 31.44
CA ASP A 272 -3.92 -31.29 30.16
C ASP A 272 -5.22 -30.99 29.38
N GLU A 273 -6.33 -30.85 30.12
CA GLU A 273 -7.64 -30.54 29.56
C GLU A 273 -8.10 -29.14 29.95
N HIS A 274 -8.60 -28.43 28.95
CA HIS A 274 -8.76 -26.99 28.97
C HIS A 274 -10.21 -26.64 28.61
N ALA A 275 -10.99 -26.17 29.58
CA ALA A 275 -12.39 -25.81 29.38
C ALA A 275 -12.52 -24.36 28.94
N ILE A 276 -13.12 -24.16 27.77
CA ILE A 276 -13.44 -22.85 27.20
C ILE A 276 -14.96 -22.76 27.11
N PHE A 277 -15.55 -21.79 27.80
CA PHE A 277 -16.98 -21.55 27.66
C PHE A 277 -17.24 -20.68 26.44
N VAL A 278 -18.41 -20.88 25.83
CA VAL A 278 -18.90 -20.10 24.71
C VAL A 278 -20.40 -19.87 24.91
N ILE A 279 -20.82 -18.61 24.81
CA ILE A 279 -22.23 -18.23 24.70
C ILE A 279 -22.41 -17.41 23.43
N ALA A 280 -23.58 -17.53 22.80
CA ALA A 280 -23.88 -16.74 21.62
C ALA A 280 -25.35 -16.35 21.52
N SER A 281 -25.57 -15.24 20.83
CA SER A 281 -26.86 -14.78 20.33
C SER A 281 -26.73 -14.41 18.84
N GLY A 282 -27.85 -14.25 18.14
CA GLY A 282 -27.87 -13.85 16.73
C GLY A 282 -28.71 -14.76 15.84
N GLN A 283 -28.50 -14.64 14.53
CA GLN A 283 -29.28 -15.34 13.50
C GLN A 283 -28.85 -16.80 13.31
N THR A 284 -27.62 -17.16 13.70
CA THR A 284 -27.06 -18.49 13.42
C THR A 284 -26.39 -19.12 14.64
N SER A 285 -26.23 -20.45 14.58
CA SER A 285 -25.57 -21.23 15.61
C SER A 285 -24.06 -21.32 15.40
N PHE A 286 -23.29 -21.24 16.50
CA PHE A 286 -21.87 -21.60 16.49
C PHE A 286 -21.64 -23.11 16.38
N LYS A 287 -22.69 -23.93 16.58
CA LYS A 287 -22.60 -25.41 16.51
C LYS A 287 -22.61 -25.96 15.08
N GLY A 288 -22.97 -25.15 14.08
CA GLY A 288 -23.07 -25.58 12.69
C GLY A 288 -24.47 -26.04 12.26
N SER A 289 -24.63 -26.32 10.97
CA SER A 289 -25.93 -26.69 10.36
C SER A 289 -26.16 -28.21 10.22
N GLY A 290 -25.20 -29.04 10.64
CA GLY A 290 -25.20 -30.49 10.38
C GLY A 290 -24.88 -31.36 11.60
N PHE A 291 -25.05 -30.86 12.83
CA PHE A 291 -24.68 -31.62 14.02
C PHE A 291 -25.50 -32.91 14.17
N VAL A 292 -24.82 -34.05 14.12
CA VAL A 292 -25.31 -35.39 14.45
C VAL A 292 -24.44 -35.97 15.58
N ARG A 293 -25.01 -36.84 16.43
CA ARG A 293 -24.23 -37.56 17.46
C ARG A 293 -23.06 -38.30 16.80
N GLY A 294 -21.85 -38.14 17.33
CA GLY A 294 -20.59 -38.62 16.76
C GLY A 294 -19.91 -37.67 15.74
N GLY A 295 -20.49 -36.48 15.50
CA GLY A 295 -19.97 -35.47 14.58
C GLY A 295 -18.91 -34.54 15.17
N ILE A 296 -18.32 -33.71 14.30
CA ILE A 296 -17.43 -32.60 14.68
C ILE A 296 -18.20 -31.28 14.70
N TYR A 297 -17.76 -30.35 15.53
CA TYR A 297 -18.15 -28.95 15.43
C TYR A 297 -17.32 -28.31 14.31
N ASP A 298 -17.97 -28.08 13.18
CA ASP A 298 -17.36 -27.61 11.94
C ASP A 298 -17.12 -26.10 11.91
N ARG A 299 -17.78 -25.34 12.80
CA ARG A 299 -17.71 -23.87 12.80
C ARG A 299 -16.77 -23.25 13.82
N ILE A 300 -16.52 -23.92 14.93
CA ILE A 300 -15.73 -23.34 16.03
C ILE A 300 -14.40 -24.06 16.16
N GLN A 301 -13.33 -23.27 16.23
CA GLN A 301 -11.98 -23.76 16.37
C GLN A 301 -11.21 -22.88 17.36
N VAL A 302 -10.27 -23.47 18.08
CA VAL A 302 -9.30 -22.72 18.88
C VAL A 302 -7.95 -22.85 18.20
N ARG A 303 -7.27 -21.74 18.00
CA ARG A 303 -5.95 -21.69 17.37
C ARG A 303 -4.96 -21.12 18.36
N GLN A 304 -3.91 -21.84 18.69
CA GLN A 304 -2.81 -21.29 19.46
C GLN A 304 -1.52 -21.55 18.70
N ASP A 305 -1.06 -20.52 18.00
CA ASP A 305 -0.04 -20.68 16.96
C ASP A 305 1.11 -21.57 17.45
N PRO A 306 1.43 -22.63 16.70
CA PRO A 306 0.84 -22.99 15.40
C PRO A 306 -0.37 -23.97 15.45
N GLU A 307 -0.78 -24.49 16.62
CA GLU A 307 -1.79 -25.55 16.71
C GLU A 307 -3.23 -25.07 16.47
N THR A 308 -4.05 -25.90 15.79
CA THR A 308 -5.49 -25.70 15.63
C THR A 308 -6.23 -26.88 16.25
N TYR A 309 -7.13 -26.57 17.17
CA TYR A 309 -7.94 -27.53 17.91
C TYR A 309 -9.37 -27.48 17.39
N THR A 310 -9.85 -28.64 16.94
CA THR A 310 -11.23 -28.86 16.50
C THR A 310 -11.94 -29.74 17.52
N PHE A 311 -13.25 -29.61 17.64
CA PHE A 311 -14.02 -30.25 18.71
C PHE A 311 -14.94 -31.34 18.16
N ARG A 312 -15.03 -32.46 18.90
CA ARG A 312 -16.05 -33.50 18.69
C ARG A 312 -17.17 -33.36 19.71
N ASP A 313 -18.23 -34.15 19.55
CA ASP A 313 -19.29 -34.27 20.54
C ASP A 313 -18.78 -34.70 21.93
N THR A 314 -17.74 -35.54 22.00
CA THR A 314 -17.06 -35.93 23.25
C THR A 314 -16.28 -34.81 23.93
N ASP A 315 -16.03 -33.71 23.22
CA ASP A 315 -15.29 -32.55 23.72
C ASP A 315 -16.22 -31.42 24.14
N TYR A 316 -17.53 -31.67 24.19
CA TYR A 316 -18.54 -30.67 24.49
C TYR A 316 -19.33 -31.01 25.75
N LEU A 317 -19.50 -30.03 26.62
CA LEU A 317 -20.38 -30.09 27.80
C LEU A 317 -21.45 -28.99 27.70
N ASN A 318 -22.66 -29.30 28.17
CA ASN A 318 -23.74 -28.32 28.25
C ASN A 318 -23.47 -27.30 29.35
N LEU A 319 -23.60 -26.01 29.01
CA LEU A 319 -23.60 -24.91 29.97
C LEU A 319 -25.04 -24.46 30.20
N TYR A 320 -25.67 -24.92 31.28
CA TYR A 320 -27.10 -24.67 31.51
C TYR A 320 -27.41 -23.23 31.92
N HIS A 321 -26.62 -22.66 32.82
CA HIS A 321 -26.82 -21.30 33.32
C HIS A 321 -25.49 -20.65 33.69
N LEU A 322 -25.46 -19.32 33.59
CA LEU A 322 -24.39 -18.48 34.14
C LEU A 322 -24.86 -17.86 35.46
N GLN A 323 -23.95 -17.72 36.43
CA GLN A 323 -24.24 -17.12 37.74
C GLN A 323 -24.39 -15.59 37.72
N PRO A 324 -23.59 -14.82 36.96
CA PRO A 324 -23.71 -13.37 36.97
C PRO A 324 -25.05 -12.92 36.38
N ALA A 325 -25.82 -12.16 37.16
CA ALA A 325 -27.12 -11.65 36.72
C ALA A 325 -27.03 -10.56 35.64
N ASP A 326 -25.87 -9.93 35.48
CA ASP A 326 -25.56 -8.93 34.47
C ASP A 326 -24.98 -9.51 33.17
N ALA A 327 -25.00 -10.84 33.02
CA ALA A 327 -24.62 -11.48 31.77
C ALA A 327 -25.60 -11.10 30.64
N PRO A 328 -25.12 -10.89 29.40
CA PRO A 328 -25.97 -10.57 28.26
C PRO A 328 -26.90 -11.74 27.92
N ASP A 329 -28.05 -11.45 27.33
CA ASP A 329 -28.97 -12.50 26.87
C ASP A 329 -28.30 -13.38 25.80
N TYR A 330 -28.37 -14.70 25.99
CA TYR A 330 -27.84 -15.69 25.06
C TYR A 330 -28.90 -16.74 24.70
N ARG A 331 -28.83 -17.24 23.46
CA ARG A 331 -29.71 -18.31 22.97
C ARG A 331 -29.01 -19.67 22.98
N GLU A 332 -27.69 -19.66 22.88
CA GLU A 332 -26.87 -20.85 22.84
C GLU A 332 -25.70 -20.71 23.82
N SER A 333 -25.36 -21.82 24.46
CA SER A 333 -24.29 -21.90 25.43
C SER A 333 -23.61 -23.27 25.38
N GLY A 334 -22.36 -23.34 25.80
CA GLY A 334 -21.60 -24.58 25.87
C GLY A 334 -20.22 -24.41 26.46
N ILE A 335 -19.61 -25.53 26.82
CA ILE A 335 -18.21 -25.63 27.23
C ILE A 335 -17.52 -26.58 26.27
N PHE A 336 -16.43 -26.12 25.66
CA PHE A 336 -15.57 -26.90 24.78
C PHE A 336 -14.28 -27.27 25.50
N ILE A 337 -13.89 -28.54 25.42
CA ILE A 337 -12.70 -29.07 26.07
C ILE A 337 -11.59 -29.23 25.02
N VAL A 338 -10.54 -28.42 25.14
CA VAL A 338 -9.30 -28.66 24.38
C VAL A 338 -8.49 -29.71 25.14
N ARG A 339 -8.28 -30.88 24.52
CA ARG A 339 -7.50 -31.99 25.10
C ARG A 339 -6.12 -32.05 24.45
N SER A 340 -5.16 -31.26 24.94
CA SER A 340 -3.80 -31.22 24.38
C SER A 340 -2.80 -30.70 25.40
N GLN A 341 -1.66 -31.38 25.53
CA GLN A 341 -0.52 -30.94 26.34
C GLN A 341 0.21 -29.72 25.75
N HIS A 342 -0.02 -29.43 24.47
CA HIS A 342 0.61 -28.32 23.76
C HIS A 342 -0.21 -27.02 23.86
N PHE A 343 -1.47 -27.09 24.29
CA PHE A 343 -2.27 -25.90 24.57
C PHE A 343 -1.85 -25.29 25.90
N ASN A 344 -1.64 -23.98 25.92
CA ASN A 344 -1.20 -23.31 27.13
C ASN A 344 -1.88 -21.94 27.28
N PRO A 345 -2.83 -21.77 28.21
CA PRO A 345 -3.61 -20.55 28.35
C PRO A 345 -2.78 -19.34 28.81
N ALA A 346 -1.53 -19.53 29.24
CA ALA A 346 -0.63 -18.42 29.56
C ALA A 346 -0.10 -17.68 28.31
N TRP A 347 -0.17 -18.31 27.13
CA TRP A 347 0.15 -17.69 25.84
C TRP A 347 -1.12 -17.23 25.13
N PRO A 348 -1.03 -16.21 24.25
CA PRO A 348 -2.18 -15.77 23.46
C PRO A 348 -2.65 -16.90 22.54
N TRP A 349 -3.97 -17.02 22.38
CA TRP A 349 -4.63 -17.93 21.46
C TRP A 349 -5.83 -17.22 20.82
N THR A 350 -6.41 -17.80 19.79
CA THR A 350 -7.44 -17.20 18.95
C THR A 350 -8.62 -18.13 18.88
N LEU A 351 -9.83 -17.61 19.11
CA LEU A 351 -11.04 -18.32 18.76
C LEU A 351 -11.39 -17.99 17.31
N THR A 352 -11.53 -19.02 16.48
CA THR A 352 -11.91 -18.88 15.07
C THR A 352 -13.32 -19.39 14.86
N LEU A 353 -14.16 -18.56 14.23
CA LEU A 353 -15.48 -18.93 13.78
C LEU A 353 -15.54 -18.98 12.24
N LEU A 354 -15.93 -20.13 11.69
CA LEU A 354 -16.12 -20.36 10.27
C LEU A 354 -17.55 -20.03 9.87
N VAL A 355 -17.69 -19.12 8.92
CA VAL A 355 -18.97 -18.58 8.46
C VAL A 355 -19.12 -18.72 6.97
N ASN A 356 -20.32 -19.10 6.52
CA ASN A 356 -20.68 -19.09 5.10
C ASN A 356 -21.05 -17.66 4.69
N LYS A 357 -20.19 -17.02 3.89
CA LYS A 357 -20.43 -15.73 3.26
C LYS A 357 -21.04 -15.92 1.87
N LEU A 358 -22.06 -15.14 1.54
CA LEU A 358 -22.62 -15.08 0.19
C LEU A 358 -21.89 -13.98 -0.60
N ASP A 359 -21.34 -14.32 -1.77
CA ASP A 359 -20.78 -13.34 -2.69
C ASP A 359 -21.90 -12.58 -3.46
N ASN A 360 -21.52 -11.53 -4.18
CA ASN A 360 -22.46 -10.72 -4.98
C ASN A 360 -23.13 -11.51 -6.14
N LYS A 361 -22.69 -12.75 -6.40
CA LYS A 361 -23.22 -13.67 -7.42
C LYS A 361 -24.03 -14.82 -6.79
N GLY A 362 -24.21 -14.84 -5.47
CA GLY A 362 -24.97 -15.85 -4.74
C GLY A 362 -24.19 -17.15 -4.43
N VAL A 363 -22.88 -17.19 -4.66
CA VAL A 363 -22.03 -18.33 -4.32
C VAL A 363 -21.65 -18.26 -2.84
N LYS A 364 -21.77 -19.39 -2.12
CA LYS A 364 -21.35 -19.50 -0.72
C LYS A 364 -19.85 -19.79 -0.64
N THR A 365 -19.11 -18.96 0.06
CA THR A 365 -17.69 -19.16 0.39
C THR A 365 -17.50 -19.21 1.91
N PHE A 366 -16.52 -19.97 2.38
CA PHE A 366 -16.17 -19.99 3.80
C PHE A 366 -15.28 -18.79 4.14
N ALA A 367 -15.60 -18.10 5.22
CA ALA A 367 -14.82 -17.00 5.78
C ALA A 367 -14.45 -17.32 7.23
N HIS A 368 -13.20 -17.05 7.59
CA HIS A 368 -12.67 -17.19 8.94
C HIS A 368 -12.78 -15.85 9.67
N TYR A 369 -13.39 -15.86 10.85
CA TYR A 369 -13.42 -14.73 11.75
C TYR A 369 -12.62 -15.08 13.00
N ASP A 370 -11.49 -14.41 13.18
CA ASP A 370 -10.51 -14.69 14.23
C ASP A 370 -10.61 -13.64 15.35
N GLN A 371 -10.85 -14.09 16.58
CA GLN A 371 -10.83 -13.25 17.78
C GLN A 371 -9.66 -13.66 18.70
N PRO A 372 -8.59 -12.86 18.80
CA PRO A 372 -7.49 -13.15 19.72
C PRO A 372 -7.94 -12.98 21.18
N TYR A 373 -7.39 -13.82 22.04
CA TYR A 373 -7.64 -13.85 23.47
C TYR A 373 -6.32 -14.17 24.19
N TRP A 374 -6.05 -13.40 25.24
CA TRP A 374 -4.92 -13.65 26.12
C TRP A 374 -5.42 -13.54 27.55
N LEU A 375 -5.32 -14.64 28.29
CA LEU A 375 -5.77 -14.67 29.68
C LEU A 375 -5.03 -13.58 30.49
N PRO A 376 -5.74 -12.66 31.16
CA PRO A 376 -5.10 -11.54 31.84
C PRO A 376 -4.06 -11.98 32.88
N ALA A 377 -2.95 -11.24 32.95
CA ALA A 377 -1.78 -11.55 33.80
C ALA A 377 -2.11 -11.78 35.28
N ARG A 378 -3.16 -11.12 35.78
CA ARG A 378 -3.66 -11.27 37.16
C ARG A 378 -4.15 -12.69 37.50
N TYR A 379 -4.49 -13.49 36.49
CA TYR A 379 -4.96 -14.86 36.66
C TYR A 379 -3.83 -15.90 36.54
N LEU A 380 -2.60 -15.46 36.24
CA LEU A 380 -1.43 -16.30 36.00
C LEU A 380 -0.38 -16.04 37.09
N GLU A 381 0.16 -17.12 37.68
CA GLU A 381 1.32 -16.99 38.55
C GLU A 381 2.55 -16.62 37.71
N GLY A 382 3.21 -15.50 38.05
CA GLY A 382 4.34 -14.97 37.28
C GLY A 382 3.95 -14.07 36.10
N GLY A 383 2.65 -13.84 35.86
CA GLY A 383 2.15 -12.95 34.82
C GLY A 383 2.26 -13.52 33.41
N HIS A 384 2.25 -12.64 32.41
CA HIS A 384 2.38 -13.06 31.01
C HIS A 384 3.81 -13.50 30.69
N PRO A 385 4.00 -14.62 29.98
CA PRO A 385 5.29 -14.96 29.41
C PRO A 385 5.71 -13.92 28.36
N THR A 386 7.01 -13.73 28.21
CA THR A 386 7.56 -12.83 27.18
C THR A 386 7.36 -13.46 25.81
N VAL A 387 6.30 -13.06 25.11
CA VAL A 387 6.05 -13.46 23.72
C VAL A 387 6.76 -12.47 22.81
N VAL A 388 7.86 -12.90 22.19
CA VAL A 388 8.52 -12.11 21.14
C VAL A 388 7.71 -12.29 19.86
N THR A 389 6.74 -11.41 19.63
CA THR A 389 6.04 -11.34 18.34
C THR A 389 7.01 -10.84 17.29
N ALA A 390 7.14 -11.56 16.16
CA ALA A 390 7.90 -11.07 15.02
C ALA A 390 7.33 -9.70 14.58
N ARG A 391 8.19 -8.69 14.46
CA ARG A 391 7.76 -7.34 14.04
C ARG A 391 7.11 -7.42 12.66
N PRO A 392 6.00 -6.70 12.41
CA PRO A 392 5.42 -6.60 11.08
C PRO A 392 6.48 -6.16 10.06
N ALA A 393 6.46 -6.77 8.86
CA ALA A 393 7.44 -6.54 7.81
C ALA A 393 7.70 -5.06 7.49
N TRP A 394 6.62 -4.26 7.46
CA TRP A 394 6.72 -2.83 7.20
C TRP A 394 7.56 -2.10 8.25
N GLN A 395 7.52 -2.50 9.53
CA GLN A 395 8.32 -1.84 10.58
C GLN A 395 9.82 -2.04 10.35
N ASN A 396 10.21 -3.24 9.94
CA ASN A 396 11.61 -3.54 9.65
C ASN A 396 12.11 -2.69 8.46
N ILE A 397 11.31 -2.52 7.41
CA ILE A 397 11.66 -1.65 6.26
C ILE A 397 11.93 -0.21 6.70
N TRP A 398 11.12 0.35 7.59
CA TRP A 398 11.32 1.72 8.07
C TRP A 398 12.60 1.86 8.89
N LEU A 399 12.86 0.90 9.79
CA LEU A 399 14.06 0.90 10.63
C LEU A 399 15.34 0.76 9.79
N ASP A 400 15.34 -0.13 8.81
CA ASP A 400 16.50 -0.39 7.94
C ASP A 400 16.84 0.79 7.02
N ARG A 401 15.84 1.64 6.72
CA ARG A 401 15.97 2.78 5.79
C ARG A 401 16.08 4.14 6.49
N MET A 402 16.31 4.17 7.80
CA MET A 402 16.33 5.41 8.61
C MET A 402 17.23 6.52 8.05
N PRO A 403 18.50 6.26 7.61
CA PRO A 403 19.35 7.31 7.06
C PRO A 403 18.79 7.93 5.78
N GLN A 404 18.25 7.09 4.88
CA GLN A 404 17.64 7.52 3.63
C GLN A 404 16.37 8.33 3.90
N ILE A 405 15.54 7.91 4.86
CA ILE A 405 14.33 8.62 5.29
C ILE A 405 14.71 10.01 5.84
N GLY A 406 15.74 10.11 6.67
CA GLY A 406 16.23 11.39 7.20
C GLY A 406 16.64 12.36 6.09
N LEU A 407 17.46 11.90 5.13
CA LEU A 407 17.89 12.73 3.99
C LEU A 407 16.71 13.14 3.09
N PHE A 408 15.75 12.24 2.90
CA PHE A 408 14.55 12.51 2.12
C PHE A 408 13.66 13.59 2.77
N LEU A 409 13.40 13.47 4.07
CA LEU A 409 12.65 14.46 4.85
C LEU A 409 13.35 15.82 4.85
N LEU A 410 14.68 15.84 4.97
CA LEU A 410 15.46 17.07 4.88
C LEU A 410 15.31 17.73 3.51
N THR A 411 15.31 16.95 2.42
CA THR A 411 15.09 17.46 1.06
C THR A 411 13.69 18.06 0.89
N LEU A 412 12.68 17.40 1.44
CA LEU A 412 11.29 17.88 1.45
C LEU A 412 11.14 19.19 2.23
N LEU A 413 11.67 19.22 3.45
CA LEU A 413 11.64 20.40 4.31
C LEU A 413 12.39 21.57 3.69
N ALA A 414 13.59 21.33 3.16
CA ALA A 414 14.39 22.35 2.48
C ALA A 414 13.62 22.95 1.29
N THR A 415 12.91 22.13 0.51
CA THR A 415 12.09 22.61 -0.60
C THR A 415 10.91 23.47 -0.11
N ALA A 416 10.19 23.02 0.93
CA ALA A 416 9.08 23.77 1.51
C ALA A 416 9.53 25.11 2.07
N VAL A 417 10.63 25.14 2.83
CA VAL A 417 11.19 26.37 3.42
C VAL A 417 11.65 27.34 2.34
N LEU A 418 12.39 26.84 1.33
CA LEU A 418 12.85 27.65 0.21
C LEU A 418 11.67 28.30 -0.53
N TYR A 419 10.59 27.55 -0.75
CA TYR A 419 9.40 28.06 -1.41
C TYR A 419 8.57 29.00 -0.51
N ALA A 420 8.49 28.74 0.79
CA ALA A 420 7.85 29.64 1.75
C ALA A 420 8.53 31.01 1.77
N GLN A 421 9.87 31.04 1.59
CA GLN A 421 10.66 32.28 1.49
C GLN A 421 10.62 32.94 0.11
N ARG A 422 9.76 32.50 -0.83
CA ARG A 422 9.71 32.99 -2.22
C ARG A 422 9.68 34.52 -2.34
N ASP A 423 8.89 35.22 -1.54
CA ASP A 423 8.73 36.68 -1.67
C ASP A 423 10.02 37.43 -1.30
N ARG A 424 10.82 36.88 -0.37
CA ARG A 424 12.15 37.43 -0.03
C ARG A 424 13.14 37.16 -1.16
N LEU A 425 13.19 35.92 -1.64
CA LEU A 425 14.14 35.48 -2.67
C LEU A 425 13.90 36.17 -4.02
N VAL A 426 12.64 36.32 -4.40
CA VAL A 426 12.23 36.96 -5.64
C VAL A 426 12.63 38.44 -5.65
N ARG A 427 12.41 39.17 -4.54
CA ARG A 427 12.79 40.59 -4.42
C ARG A 427 14.29 40.83 -4.41
N ALA A 428 15.07 39.82 -4.05
CA ALA A 428 16.53 39.86 -4.12
C ALA A 428 17.09 39.45 -5.49
N SER A 429 16.22 39.10 -6.45
CA SER A 429 16.60 38.58 -7.76
C SER A 429 16.15 39.52 -8.88
N SER A 430 16.90 39.55 -9.99
CA SER A 430 16.50 40.22 -11.23
C SER A 430 16.34 39.21 -12.37
N ARG A 431 15.76 39.65 -13.50
CA ARG A 431 15.56 38.80 -14.69
C ARG A 431 16.88 38.23 -15.21
N LYS A 432 17.97 39.00 -15.14
CA LYS A 432 19.31 38.59 -15.60
C LYS A 432 20.09 37.83 -14.53
N HIS A 433 19.90 38.14 -13.26
CA HIS A 433 20.68 37.56 -12.16
C HIS A 433 19.76 37.06 -11.04
N LYS A 434 19.57 35.73 -10.97
CA LYS A 434 18.70 35.05 -9.99
C LYS A 434 19.31 33.80 -9.33
N PRO A 435 20.60 33.84 -8.89
CA PRO A 435 21.29 32.65 -8.40
C PRO A 435 20.62 32.01 -7.18
N LEU A 436 20.06 32.83 -6.28
CA LEU A 436 19.38 32.40 -5.05
C LEU A 436 18.15 31.51 -5.30
N ILE A 437 17.61 31.54 -6.53
CA ILE A 437 16.47 30.71 -6.93
C ILE A 437 16.92 29.64 -7.92
N SER A 438 17.76 29.99 -8.90
CA SER A 438 18.13 29.06 -9.98
C SER A 438 19.07 27.95 -9.55
N TRP A 439 20.03 28.22 -8.65
CA TRP A 439 20.99 27.22 -8.18
C TRP A 439 20.34 26.19 -7.25
N PRO A 440 19.63 26.58 -6.17
CA PRO A 440 18.96 25.61 -5.32
C PRO A 440 17.94 24.78 -6.09
N ARG A 441 17.23 25.37 -7.05
CA ARG A 441 16.29 24.63 -7.89
C ARG A 441 16.97 23.62 -8.81
N LEU A 442 18.10 23.99 -9.41
CA LEU A 442 18.88 23.04 -10.22
C LEU A 442 19.38 21.87 -9.36
N LEU A 443 19.88 22.16 -8.16
CA LEU A 443 20.29 21.14 -7.20
C LEU A 443 19.12 20.22 -6.83
N LEU A 444 17.95 20.78 -6.51
CA LEU A 444 16.74 20.02 -6.21
C LEU A 444 16.30 19.14 -7.39
N TRP A 445 16.41 19.61 -8.65
CA TRP A 445 16.11 18.78 -9.82
C TRP A 445 17.09 17.63 -10.00
N LEU A 446 18.39 17.85 -9.74
CA LEU A 446 19.40 16.80 -9.78
C LEU A 446 19.17 15.75 -8.68
N ILE A 447 18.90 16.20 -7.44
CA ILE A 447 18.55 15.32 -6.32
C ILE A 447 17.24 14.57 -6.62
N SER A 448 16.23 15.24 -7.16
CA SER A 448 14.93 14.63 -7.47
C SER A 448 15.06 13.58 -8.56
N ALA A 449 15.79 13.84 -9.64
CA ALA A 449 15.99 12.86 -10.70
C ALA A 449 16.90 11.70 -10.24
N GLY A 450 18.05 12.01 -9.64
CA GLY A 450 19.06 11.02 -9.24
C GLY A 450 18.72 10.28 -7.95
N PHE A 451 18.68 10.99 -6.82
CA PHE A 451 18.48 10.37 -5.51
C PHE A 451 17.04 9.88 -5.30
N ILE A 452 16.05 10.74 -5.54
CA ILE A 452 14.64 10.35 -5.30
C ILE A 452 14.13 9.40 -6.39
N GLY A 453 14.39 9.72 -7.66
CA GLY A 453 13.96 8.95 -8.81
C GLY A 453 14.74 7.65 -8.99
N PHE A 454 16.02 7.73 -9.39
CA PHE A 454 16.79 6.53 -9.76
C PHE A 454 17.24 5.69 -8.55
N TYR A 455 17.62 6.30 -7.43
CA TYR A 455 18.12 5.57 -6.26
C TYR A 455 17.00 5.07 -5.34
N LEU A 456 16.09 5.94 -4.90
CA LEU A 456 14.99 5.57 -4.01
C LEU A 456 13.76 4.98 -4.74
N LYS A 457 13.65 5.17 -6.07
CA LYS A 457 12.48 4.75 -6.87
C LYS A 457 11.16 5.36 -6.38
N ALA A 458 11.23 6.49 -5.67
CA ALA A 458 10.10 7.14 -5.04
C ALA A 458 9.43 8.12 -6.02
N GLN A 459 8.56 7.60 -6.89
CA GLN A 459 7.80 8.38 -7.86
C GLN A 459 6.28 8.12 -7.69
N PRO A 460 5.53 9.09 -7.16
CA PRO A 460 4.07 9.00 -7.07
C PRO A 460 3.41 8.86 -8.45
N SER A 461 2.37 8.04 -8.51
CA SER A 461 1.71 7.57 -9.74
C SER A 461 0.18 7.63 -9.61
N ILE A 462 -0.51 7.62 -10.75
CA ILE A 462 -1.99 7.54 -10.82
C ILE A 462 -2.53 6.25 -10.18
N THR A 463 -1.78 5.15 -10.22
CA THR A 463 -2.20 3.86 -9.65
C THR A 463 -2.50 3.99 -8.16
N GLN A 464 -1.70 4.77 -7.44
CA GLN A 464 -1.92 5.03 -6.01
C GLN A 464 -3.22 5.79 -5.77
N ILE A 465 -3.58 6.76 -6.60
CA ILE A 465 -4.90 7.43 -6.50
C ILE A 465 -6.03 6.42 -6.71
N MET A 466 -5.89 5.53 -7.70
CA MET A 466 -6.87 4.47 -7.96
C MET A 466 -6.97 3.50 -6.79
N THR A 467 -5.84 3.08 -6.20
CA THR A 467 -5.79 2.23 -5.01
C THR A 467 -6.47 2.90 -3.82
N TRP A 468 -6.23 4.19 -3.57
CA TRP A 468 -6.91 4.94 -2.51
C TRP A 468 -8.43 4.99 -2.74
N LEU A 469 -8.87 5.23 -3.97
CA LEU A 469 -10.29 5.22 -4.32
C LEU A 469 -10.93 3.86 -4.06
N HIS A 470 -10.25 2.76 -4.39
CA HIS A 470 -10.73 1.41 -4.12
C HIS A 470 -10.68 1.04 -2.65
N ALA A 471 -9.66 1.48 -1.91
CA ALA A 471 -9.53 1.25 -0.47
C ALA A 471 -10.60 1.98 0.34
N LEU A 472 -11.18 3.07 -0.19
CA LEU A 472 -12.35 3.73 0.40
C LEU A 472 -13.65 2.96 0.16
N ILE A 473 -13.71 2.14 -0.90
CA ILE A 473 -14.89 1.35 -1.28
C ILE A 473 -14.83 -0.07 -0.67
N ASN A 474 -13.62 -0.65 -0.60
CA ASN A 474 -13.33 -1.99 -0.10
C ASN A 474 -12.69 -1.93 1.30
N GLN A 475 -12.41 -3.09 1.92
CA GLN A 475 -11.76 -3.10 3.24
C GLN A 475 -10.38 -2.41 3.19
N TRP A 476 -10.22 -1.38 4.03
CA TRP A 476 -9.00 -0.59 4.14
C TRP A 476 -7.89 -1.37 4.87
N ARG A 477 -6.71 -1.51 4.25
CA ARG A 477 -5.52 -2.17 4.84
C ARG A 477 -4.33 -1.20 4.90
N TRP A 478 -3.87 -0.86 6.10
CA TRP A 478 -2.79 0.11 6.33
C TRP A 478 -1.41 -0.42 5.96
N GLU A 479 -1.24 -1.74 6.00
CA GLU A 479 0.04 -2.42 5.83
C GLU A 479 0.64 -2.17 4.45
N LEU A 480 -0.19 -2.12 3.41
CA LEU A 480 0.25 -1.88 2.04
C LEU A 480 0.81 -0.46 1.88
N PHE A 481 0.18 0.54 2.48
CA PHE A 481 0.64 1.93 2.39
C PHE A 481 1.92 2.18 3.21
N LEU A 482 2.06 1.52 4.35
CA LEU A 482 3.25 1.62 5.19
C LEU A 482 4.44 0.82 4.63
N SER A 483 4.22 -0.05 3.65
CA SER A 483 5.28 -0.85 3.05
C SER A 483 6.32 -0.04 2.24
N ASP A 484 5.92 1.11 1.67
CA ASP A 484 6.83 2.05 1.00
C ASP A 484 6.90 3.38 1.78
N PRO A 485 7.93 3.56 2.64
CA PRO A 485 8.05 4.75 3.48
C PRO A 485 8.18 6.05 2.66
N PHE A 486 8.87 6.02 1.52
CA PHE A 486 9.18 7.24 0.76
C PHE A 486 7.94 7.76 0.02
N ILE A 487 7.20 6.85 -0.62
CA ILE A 487 5.92 7.18 -1.26
C ILE A 487 4.93 7.70 -0.22
N PHE A 488 4.83 7.04 0.94
CA PHE A 488 3.95 7.46 2.02
C PHE A 488 4.25 8.91 2.47
N LEU A 489 5.52 9.21 2.75
CA LEU A 489 5.97 10.55 3.13
C LEU A 489 5.74 11.58 2.02
N PHE A 490 5.95 11.20 0.75
CA PHE A 490 5.65 12.06 -0.38
C PHE A 490 4.17 12.40 -0.51
N TRP A 491 3.26 11.46 -0.28
CA TRP A 491 1.83 11.73 -0.35
C TRP A 491 1.38 12.73 0.70
N TRP A 492 1.84 12.60 1.94
CA TRP A 492 1.59 13.59 2.98
C TRP A 492 2.11 14.97 2.59
N PHE A 493 3.35 15.03 2.08
CA PHE A 493 3.93 16.27 1.58
C PHE A 493 3.11 16.87 0.42
N ILE A 494 2.66 16.06 -0.54
CA ILE A 494 1.86 16.49 -1.68
C ILE A 494 0.52 17.05 -1.21
N ILE A 495 -0.20 16.34 -0.34
CA ILE A 495 -1.49 16.78 0.19
C ILE A 495 -1.36 18.16 0.86
N ILE A 496 -0.38 18.30 1.76
CA ILE A 496 -0.14 19.56 2.47
C ILE A 496 0.22 20.68 1.47
N THR A 497 1.17 20.43 0.57
CA THR A 497 1.67 21.48 -0.34
C THR A 497 0.69 21.88 -1.42
N VAL A 498 -0.13 20.95 -1.92
CA VAL A 498 -1.18 21.22 -2.90
C VAL A 498 -2.25 22.13 -2.30
N LEU A 499 -2.65 21.90 -1.05
CA LEU A 499 -3.61 22.76 -0.34
C LEU A 499 -3.03 24.13 0.01
N LEU A 500 -1.74 24.22 0.34
CA LEU A 500 -1.10 25.50 0.68
C LEU A 500 -0.81 26.36 -0.55
N TRP A 501 -0.13 25.81 -1.56
CA TRP A 501 0.44 26.57 -2.69
C TRP A 501 -0.03 26.09 -4.07
N GLY A 502 -0.69 24.93 -4.15
CA GLY A 502 -1.05 24.25 -5.38
C GLY A 502 -0.01 23.22 -5.83
N ARG A 503 -0.35 22.43 -6.85
CA ARG A 503 0.48 21.29 -7.32
C ARG A 503 1.86 21.66 -7.85
N GLY A 504 2.10 22.93 -8.17
CA GLY A 504 3.34 23.37 -8.81
C GLY A 504 4.58 23.18 -7.93
N LEU A 505 4.44 23.11 -6.60
CA LEU A 505 5.59 22.86 -5.74
C LEU A 505 6.11 21.43 -5.97
N PHE A 506 5.24 20.43 -5.91
CA PHE A 506 5.61 19.06 -6.24
C PHE A 506 5.97 18.90 -7.73
N CYS A 507 5.03 19.18 -8.65
CA CYS A 507 5.22 18.93 -10.08
C CYS A 507 6.37 19.74 -10.71
N GLY A 508 6.65 20.94 -10.18
CA GLY A 508 7.68 21.84 -10.69
C GLY A 508 9.05 21.65 -10.03
N TRP A 509 9.12 21.37 -8.73
CA TRP A 509 10.38 21.37 -7.98
C TRP A 509 10.87 19.98 -7.56
N LEU A 510 9.98 19.04 -7.24
CA LEU A 510 10.34 17.76 -6.61
C LEU A 510 10.05 16.52 -7.45
N CYS A 511 9.11 16.59 -8.37
CA CYS A 511 8.75 15.45 -9.21
C CYS A 511 9.98 14.94 -9.98
N PRO A 512 10.45 13.69 -9.77
CA PRO A 512 11.61 13.14 -10.46
C PRO A 512 11.49 13.22 -11.99
N PHE A 513 10.37 12.75 -12.55
CA PHE A 513 10.17 12.78 -14.00
C PHE A 513 10.05 14.20 -14.57
N GLY A 514 9.40 15.11 -13.84
CA GLY A 514 9.32 16.51 -14.22
C GLY A 514 10.69 17.17 -14.24
N SER A 515 11.53 16.86 -13.24
CA SER A 515 12.90 17.33 -13.13
C SER A 515 13.75 16.86 -14.31
N LEU A 516 13.62 15.57 -14.68
CA LEU A 516 14.31 15.00 -15.85
C LEU A 516 13.96 15.75 -17.15
N GLN A 517 12.67 16.00 -17.41
CA GLN A 517 12.24 16.75 -18.61
C GLN A 517 12.81 18.18 -18.64
N HIS A 518 12.90 18.86 -17.49
CA HIS A 518 13.47 20.21 -17.44
C HIS A 518 14.99 20.21 -17.58
N LEU A 519 15.67 19.19 -17.07
CA LEU A 519 17.10 18.97 -17.33
C LEU A 519 17.34 18.73 -18.84
N MET A 520 16.48 17.97 -19.52
CA MET A 520 16.54 17.79 -20.97
C MET A 520 16.35 19.10 -21.74
N LEU A 521 15.46 20.00 -21.28
CA LEU A 521 15.31 21.33 -21.88
C LEU A 521 16.59 22.17 -21.77
N LYS A 522 17.24 22.13 -20.59
CA LYS A 522 18.54 22.82 -20.39
C LYS A 522 19.65 22.20 -21.24
N LEU A 523 19.66 20.87 -21.36
CA LEU A 523 20.59 20.17 -22.24
C LEU A 523 20.39 20.58 -23.70
N GLY A 524 19.14 20.62 -24.19
CA GLY A 524 18.77 21.12 -25.51
C GLY A 524 19.27 22.55 -25.76
N SER A 525 19.13 23.42 -24.76
CA SER A 525 19.67 24.79 -24.82
C SER A 525 21.20 24.83 -24.94
N ALA A 526 21.90 23.94 -24.21
CA ALA A 526 23.36 23.88 -24.19
C ALA A 526 23.94 23.37 -25.53
N ILE A 527 23.25 22.44 -26.20
CA ILE A 527 23.65 21.90 -27.51
C ILE A 527 23.18 22.75 -28.70
N GLY A 528 22.67 23.97 -28.46
CA GLY A 528 22.31 24.93 -29.51
C GLY A 528 20.89 24.83 -30.07
N LEU A 529 20.00 24.00 -29.50
CA LEU A 529 18.60 23.89 -29.94
C LEU A 529 17.69 25.02 -29.42
N LYS A 530 18.25 26.00 -28.71
CA LYS A 530 17.51 27.13 -28.11
C LYS A 530 16.60 27.86 -29.10
N ARG A 531 16.98 27.95 -30.38
CA ARG A 531 16.16 28.60 -31.43
C ARG A 531 14.83 27.88 -31.71
N PHE A 532 14.77 26.58 -31.47
CA PHE A 532 13.59 25.74 -31.69
C PHE A 532 12.73 25.60 -30.43
N GLN A 533 13.15 26.18 -29.30
CA GLN A 533 12.41 26.15 -28.05
C GLN A 533 11.30 27.20 -28.04
N GLN A 534 10.28 26.96 -28.86
CA GLN A 534 9.15 27.85 -28.99
C GLN A 534 7.95 27.36 -28.20
N LEU A 535 7.19 28.34 -27.73
CA LEU A 535 5.90 28.16 -27.09
C LEU A 535 4.85 27.74 -28.12
N LEU A 536 4.01 26.76 -27.78
CA LEU A 536 2.94 26.31 -28.67
C LEU A 536 1.86 27.40 -28.81
N PRO A 537 1.19 27.51 -29.97
CA PRO A 537 0.08 28.45 -30.11
C PRO A 537 -0.97 28.24 -29.00
N LYS A 538 -1.41 29.31 -28.34
CA LYS A 538 -2.26 29.24 -27.13
C LYS A 538 -3.53 28.40 -27.36
N LYS A 539 -4.20 28.55 -28.50
CA LYS A 539 -5.38 27.75 -28.87
C LYS A 539 -5.11 26.25 -28.91
N LEU A 540 -3.95 25.85 -29.44
CA LEU A 540 -3.56 24.43 -29.50
C LEU A 540 -3.20 23.91 -28.11
N HIS A 541 -2.46 24.69 -27.33
CA HIS A 541 -2.15 24.36 -25.94
C HIS A 541 -3.41 24.18 -25.08
N ASP A 542 -4.41 25.05 -25.25
CA ASP A 542 -5.68 25.01 -24.50
C ASP A 542 -6.55 23.81 -24.85
N ARG A 543 -6.44 23.28 -26.07
CA ARG A 543 -7.09 22.02 -26.45
C ARG A 543 -6.32 20.80 -25.93
N LEU A 544 -5.01 20.77 -26.16
CA LEU A 544 -4.17 19.63 -25.79
C LEU A 544 -4.10 19.40 -24.28
N ARG A 545 -4.21 20.46 -23.46
CA ARG A 545 -4.20 20.30 -21.99
C ARG A 545 -5.37 19.47 -21.46
N TRP A 546 -6.49 19.37 -22.19
CA TRP A 546 -7.64 18.55 -21.77
C TRP A 546 -7.38 17.05 -21.89
N LEU A 547 -6.40 16.65 -22.71
CA LEU A 547 -6.07 15.25 -22.95
C LEU A 547 -5.67 14.52 -21.64
N LYS A 548 -4.82 15.13 -20.80
CA LYS A 548 -4.46 14.52 -19.50
C LYS A 548 -5.65 14.33 -18.57
N TYR A 549 -6.66 15.21 -18.62
CA TYR A 549 -7.87 15.07 -17.81
C TYR A 549 -8.77 13.96 -18.36
N ALA A 550 -8.87 13.83 -19.69
CA ALA A 550 -9.57 12.72 -20.32
C ALA A 550 -8.91 11.37 -19.97
N ILE A 551 -7.58 11.28 -20.02
CA ILE A 551 -6.83 10.10 -19.60
C ILE A 551 -7.09 9.81 -18.11
N PHE A 552 -7.00 10.82 -17.25
CA PHE A 552 -7.24 10.68 -15.80
C PHE A 552 -8.63 10.11 -15.50
N PHE A 553 -9.70 10.75 -15.98
CA PHE A 553 -11.06 10.29 -15.74
C PHE A 553 -11.34 8.93 -16.41
N GLY A 554 -10.73 8.67 -17.58
CA GLY A 554 -10.79 7.37 -18.24
C GLY A 554 -10.19 6.25 -17.38
N LEU A 555 -8.98 6.46 -16.83
CA LEU A 555 -8.32 5.48 -15.95
C LEU A 555 -9.12 5.22 -14.67
N ILE A 556 -9.65 6.28 -14.04
CA ILE A 556 -10.54 6.15 -12.88
C ILE A 556 -11.80 5.36 -13.27
N GLY A 557 -12.43 5.68 -14.40
CA GLY A 557 -13.61 4.96 -14.88
C GLY A 557 -13.34 3.47 -15.10
N VAL A 558 -12.26 3.12 -15.81
CA VAL A 558 -11.88 1.72 -16.05
C VAL A 558 -11.56 1.00 -14.75
N SER A 559 -10.90 1.67 -13.79
CA SER A 559 -10.53 1.06 -12.51
C SER A 559 -11.73 0.57 -11.70
N LEU A 560 -12.87 1.26 -11.79
CA LEU A 560 -14.11 0.84 -11.14
C LEU A 560 -14.72 -0.44 -11.72
N PHE A 561 -14.38 -0.79 -12.97
CA PHE A 561 -14.82 -2.04 -13.62
C PHE A 561 -13.78 -3.16 -13.46
N SER A 562 -12.51 -2.85 -13.66
CA SER A 562 -11.39 -3.79 -13.57
C SER A 562 -10.11 -3.06 -13.16
N MET A 563 -9.63 -3.32 -11.95
CA MET A 563 -8.37 -2.76 -11.45
C MET A 563 -7.19 -3.19 -12.33
N GLU A 564 -7.17 -4.45 -12.76
CA GLU A 564 -6.11 -5.03 -13.60
C GLU A 564 -5.98 -4.31 -14.95
N THR A 565 -7.09 -4.13 -15.66
CA THR A 565 -7.08 -3.42 -16.95
C THR A 565 -6.65 -1.98 -16.78
N ALA A 566 -7.05 -1.35 -15.68
CA ALA A 566 -6.70 0.04 -15.40
C ALA A 566 -5.20 0.22 -15.08
N GLU A 567 -4.57 -0.75 -14.43
CA GLU A 567 -3.11 -0.78 -14.22
C GLU A 567 -2.33 -0.97 -15.52
N HIS A 568 -2.83 -1.82 -16.43
CA HIS A 568 -2.23 -1.97 -17.76
C HIS A 568 -2.31 -0.66 -18.56
N LEU A 569 -3.47 0.02 -18.54
CA LEU A 569 -3.63 1.33 -19.20
C LEU A 569 -2.82 2.44 -18.52
N ALA A 570 -2.53 2.31 -17.22
CA ALA A 570 -1.69 3.25 -16.48
C ALA A 570 -0.22 3.24 -16.93
N GLU A 571 0.20 2.31 -17.80
CA GLU A 571 1.52 2.34 -18.45
C GLU A 571 1.74 3.55 -19.37
N ILE A 572 0.69 4.33 -19.64
CA ILE A 572 0.82 5.68 -20.21
C ILE A 572 1.73 6.57 -19.35
N GLU A 573 1.92 6.24 -18.08
CA GLU A 573 2.90 6.87 -17.21
C GLU A 573 4.32 6.34 -17.44
N PRO A 574 5.25 7.16 -17.94
CA PRO A 574 6.63 6.74 -18.20
C PRO A 574 7.43 6.49 -16.91
N PHE A 575 6.84 6.76 -15.74
CA PHE A 575 7.45 6.66 -14.43
C PHE A 575 7.98 5.25 -14.13
N LYS A 576 7.18 4.24 -14.47
CA LYS A 576 7.49 2.83 -14.23
C LYS A 576 8.71 2.38 -15.00
N THR A 577 8.70 2.64 -16.31
CA THR A 577 9.80 2.28 -17.20
C THR A 577 11.05 3.11 -16.93
N THR A 578 10.90 4.39 -16.52
CA THR A 578 12.06 5.27 -16.25
C THR A 578 12.77 4.92 -14.95
N PHE A 579 12.04 4.79 -13.83
CA PHE A 579 12.65 4.72 -12.48
C PHE A 579 12.54 3.34 -11.81
N LEU A 580 11.40 2.67 -11.92
CA LEU A 580 11.19 1.42 -11.18
C LEU A 580 11.93 0.24 -11.80
N VAL A 581 11.83 0.14 -13.13
CA VAL A 581 12.24 -1.03 -13.93
C VAL A 581 13.56 -0.81 -14.65
N GLY A 582 13.78 0.40 -15.14
CA GLY A 582 14.88 0.73 -16.05
C GLY A 582 14.53 0.48 -17.51
N VAL A 583 15.02 1.37 -18.36
CA VAL A 583 14.66 1.45 -19.79
C VAL A 583 15.03 0.18 -20.57
N TRP A 584 16.06 -0.54 -20.13
CA TRP A 584 16.62 -1.72 -20.81
C TRP A 584 15.93 -3.03 -20.49
N ASN A 585 15.12 -3.08 -19.43
CA ASN A 585 14.42 -4.30 -18.99
C ASN A 585 13.01 -4.41 -19.61
N ARG A 586 12.64 -3.52 -20.52
CA ARG A 586 11.33 -3.47 -21.17
C ARG A 586 11.40 -3.69 -22.67
N THR A 587 10.28 -4.09 -23.26
CA THR A 587 10.12 -4.25 -24.69
C THR A 587 10.28 -2.92 -25.44
N TRP A 588 10.58 -3.04 -26.72
CA TRP A 588 10.99 -1.90 -27.53
C TRP A 588 9.96 -0.75 -27.72
N PRO A 589 8.64 -0.93 -27.48
CA PRO A 589 7.74 0.22 -27.54
C PRO A 589 7.96 1.23 -26.39
N PHE A 590 8.34 0.77 -25.20
CA PHE A 590 8.38 1.61 -24.00
C PHE A 590 9.60 2.55 -23.95
N TRP A 591 10.80 2.07 -24.28
CA TRP A 591 11.98 2.93 -24.42
C TRP A 591 11.81 3.95 -25.56
N LEU A 592 11.16 3.60 -26.68
CA LEU A 592 10.83 4.55 -27.75
C LEU A 592 9.87 5.63 -27.24
N PHE A 593 8.83 5.25 -26.50
CA PHE A 593 7.88 6.18 -25.90
C PHE A 593 8.56 7.18 -24.94
N ILE A 594 9.43 6.71 -24.05
CA ILE A 594 10.22 7.60 -23.17
C ILE A 594 11.17 8.46 -23.97
N GLY A 595 11.89 7.87 -24.93
CA GLY A 595 12.82 8.58 -25.79
C GLY A 595 12.14 9.72 -26.56
N ALA A 596 10.93 9.48 -27.06
CA ALA A 596 10.10 10.50 -27.72
C ALA A 596 9.70 11.62 -26.75
N ILE A 597 9.27 11.29 -25.52
CA ILE A 597 8.93 12.29 -24.51
C ILE A 597 10.14 13.14 -24.11
N LEU A 598 11.28 12.50 -23.82
CA LEU A 598 12.50 13.20 -23.43
C LEU A 598 13.08 14.03 -24.58
N GLY A 599 13.04 13.49 -25.81
CA GLY A 599 13.40 14.22 -27.02
C GLY A 599 12.52 15.45 -27.23
N LEU A 600 11.20 15.33 -27.09
CA LEU A 600 10.28 16.46 -27.16
C LEU A 600 10.53 17.48 -26.03
N SER A 601 11.00 17.01 -24.87
CA SER A 601 11.35 17.87 -23.73
C SER A 601 12.58 18.75 -23.96
N MET A 602 13.39 18.44 -24.98
CA MET A 602 14.50 19.31 -25.41
C MET A 602 13.98 20.57 -26.14
N PHE A 603 12.78 20.50 -26.71
CA PHE A 603 12.14 21.59 -27.48
C PHE A 603 11.04 22.31 -26.69
N SER A 604 10.30 21.62 -25.84
CA SER A 604 9.22 22.22 -25.04
C SER A 604 9.44 21.97 -23.55
N GLU A 605 9.11 22.94 -22.71
CA GLU A 605 9.20 22.73 -21.26
C GLU A 605 8.13 21.74 -20.79
N ARG A 606 8.55 20.56 -20.33
CA ARG A 606 7.72 19.52 -19.68
C ARG A 606 6.46 19.12 -20.48
N PRO A 607 6.59 18.66 -21.74
CA PRO A 607 5.46 18.34 -22.61
C PRO A 607 4.55 17.25 -22.01
N TYR A 608 5.12 16.22 -21.39
CA TYR A 608 4.34 15.14 -20.79
C TYR A 608 3.49 15.65 -19.62
N CYS A 609 4.06 16.46 -18.73
CA CYS A 609 3.33 17.03 -17.59
C CYS A 609 2.22 18.00 -18.01
N LYS A 610 2.35 18.66 -19.17
CA LYS A 610 1.32 19.57 -19.69
C LYS A 610 0.15 18.84 -20.33
N TYR A 611 0.41 17.74 -21.04
CA TYR A 611 -0.58 17.17 -21.97
C TYR A 611 -1.00 15.73 -21.70
N LEU A 612 -0.15 14.89 -21.10
CA LEU A 612 -0.43 13.45 -20.96
C LEU A 612 -0.54 12.98 -19.51
N CYS A 613 0.15 13.62 -18.56
CA CYS A 613 0.31 13.13 -17.19
C CYS A 613 -1.02 13.04 -16.41
N PRO A 614 -1.58 11.84 -16.15
CA PRO A 614 -2.83 11.69 -15.43
C PRO A 614 -2.68 11.99 -13.93
N MET A 615 -1.55 11.59 -13.32
CA MET A 615 -1.21 12.00 -11.95
C MET A 615 -1.20 13.54 -11.80
N GLY A 616 -0.65 14.26 -12.78
CA GLY A 616 -0.64 15.72 -12.79
C GLY A 616 -2.04 16.34 -12.89
N ALA A 617 -2.96 15.68 -13.61
CA ALA A 617 -4.37 16.08 -13.69
C ALA A 617 -5.09 15.86 -12.35
N GLY A 618 -4.87 14.70 -11.70
CA GLY A 618 -5.41 14.40 -10.39
C GLY A 618 -5.00 15.42 -9.33
N LEU A 619 -3.71 15.81 -9.29
CA LEU A 619 -3.22 16.84 -8.37
C LEU A 619 -3.68 18.27 -8.71
N ALA A 620 -4.11 18.52 -9.94
CA ALA A 620 -4.56 19.86 -10.36
C ALA A 620 -5.92 20.22 -9.79
N LEU A 621 -6.81 19.24 -9.62
CA LEU A 621 -8.17 19.42 -9.11
C LEU A 621 -8.21 20.05 -7.70
N PRO A 622 -7.57 19.49 -6.66
CA PRO A 622 -7.54 20.09 -5.33
C PRO A 622 -6.72 21.39 -5.30
N GLY A 623 -5.74 21.56 -6.20
CA GLY A 623 -4.93 22.78 -6.31
C GLY A 623 -5.73 24.05 -6.64
N LYS A 624 -6.99 23.92 -7.09
CA LYS A 624 -7.92 25.05 -7.26
C LYS A 624 -8.27 25.73 -5.93
N PHE A 625 -8.30 24.98 -4.83
CA PHE A 625 -8.70 25.44 -3.48
C PHE A 625 -7.53 25.92 -2.62
N ARG A 626 -6.39 26.22 -3.24
CA ARG A 626 -5.18 26.63 -2.50
C ARG A 626 -5.39 27.89 -1.65
N LEU A 627 -4.63 27.99 -0.57
CA LEU A 627 -4.64 29.16 0.32
C LEU A 627 -3.81 30.34 -0.18
N PHE A 628 -2.61 30.09 -0.76
CA PHE A 628 -1.66 31.15 -1.07
C PHE A 628 -1.37 31.31 -2.56
N GLY A 629 -1.70 32.50 -3.07
CA GLY A 629 -1.56 32.86 -4.47
C GLY A 629 -0.26 33.54 -4.90
N LEU A 630 0.08 33.43 -6.19
CA LEU A 630 1.02 34.34 -6.85
C LEU A 630 0.33 35.68 -7.15
N LYS A 631 1.04 36.79 -6.94
CA LYS A 631 0.51 38.16 -7.08
C LYS A 631 0.54 38.63 -8.54
N ARG A 632 -0.40 39.50 -8.92
CA ARG A 632 -0.47 40.17 -10.23
C ARG A 632 -0.86 41.64 -10.05
N LYS A 633 -0.37 42.48 -10.97
CA LYS A 633 -0.69 43.92 -11.02
C LYS A 633 -1.97 44.14 -11.82
N ALA A 634 -2.55 45.33 -11.73
CA ALA A 634 -3.73 45.69 -12.52
C ALA A 634 -3.39 45.75 -14.03
N GLU A 635 -2.22 46.27 -14.40
CA GLU A 635 -1.76 46.43 -15.78
C GLU A 635 -1.32 45.11 -16.43
N CYS A 636 -1.32 44.02 -15.67
CA CYS A 636 -0.99 42.69 -16.18
C CYS A 636 -1.98 42.19 -17.23
N THR A 637 -3.20 42.76 -17.25
CA THR A 637 -4.26 42.46 -18.22
C THR A 637 -3.95 42.96 -19.62
N THR A 638 -3.06 43.94 -19.78
CA THR A 638 -2.70 44.54 -21.08
C THR A 638 -1.24 44.31 -21.48
N CYS A 639 -0.35 44.10 -20.51
CA CYS A 639 1.08 43.99 -20.74
C CYS A 639 1.52 42.66 -21.41
N HIS A 640 0.91 41.53 -21.02
CA HIS A 640 1.22 40.15 -21.48
C HIS A 640 2.71 39.70 -21.47
N ALA A 641 3.66 40.50 -20.97
CA ALA A 641 5.09 40.19 -21.01
C ALA A 641 5.45 38.90 -20.26
N CYS A 642 4.82 38.66 -19.10
CA CYS A 642 5.01 37.41 -18.36
C CYS A 642 4.41 36.19 -19.08
N ALA A 643 3.35 36.38 -19.88
CA ALA A 643 2.70 35.29 -20.61
C ALA A 643 3.61 34.77 -21.74
N ALA A 644 4.31 35.67 -22.43
CA ALA A 644 5.27 35.32 -23.48
C ALA A 644 6.49 34.52 -22.96
N GLY A 645 6.81 34.62 -21.67
CA GLY A 645 7.91 33.87 -21.04
C GLY A 645 7.45 32.68 -20.18
N CYS A 646 6.15 32.35 -20.16
CA CYS A 646 5.62 31.29 -19.32
C CYS A 646 5.74 29.94 -20.02
N GLY A 647 6.78 29.16 -19.73
CA GLY A 647 6.98 27.85 -20.38
C GLY A 647 5.93 26.79 -20.04
N SER A 648 5.16 26.98 -18.95
CA SER A 648 3.96 26.19 -18.64
C SER A 648 2.69 26.64 -19.36
N HIS A 649 2.70 27.80 -20.04
CA HIS A 649 1.52 28.42 -20.66
C HIS A 649 0.33 28.64 -19.70
N ALA A 650 0.62 28.83 -18.42
CA ALA A 650 -0.38 28.99 -17.38
C ALA A 650 -0.98 30.41 -17.30
N ILE A 651 -0.49 31.39 -18.08
CA ILE A 651 -1.03 32.75 -18.07
C ILE A 651 -1.99 32.91 -19.26
N ASP A 652 -3.23 33.31 -18.98
CA ASP A 652 -4.26 33.53 -19.99
C ASP A 652 -4.13 34.87 -20.72
N SER A 653 -5.01 35.10 -21.71
CA SER A 653 -5.09 36.35 -22.46
C SER A 653 -5.51 37.54 -21.61
N GLU A 654 -6.09 37.33 -20.43
CA GLU A 654 -6.45 38.39 -19.48
C GLU A 654 -5.34 38.61 -18.44
N GLY A 655 -4.19 37.92 -18.57
CA GLY A 655 -3.05 38.05 -17.67
C GLY A 655 -3.24 37.39 -16.31
N ARG A 656 -4.28 36.58 -16.11
CA ARG A 656 -4.51 35.76 -14.91
C ARG A 656 -3.69 34.47 -14.98
N ILE A 657 -3.30 33.96 -13.82
CA ILE A 657 -2.54 32.72 -13.72
C ILE A 657 -3.53 31.58 -13.44
N ASP A 658 -3.64 30.64 -14.37
CA ASP A 658 -4.29 29.36 -14.18
C ASP A 658 -3.49 28.49 -13.22
N GLN A 659 -4.05 28.26 -12.03
CA GLN A 659 -3.39 27.55 -10.94
C GLN A 659 -3.38 26.05 -11.14
N MET A 660 -4.32 25.52 -11.94
CA MET A 660 -4.35 24.12 -12.32
C MET A 660 -3.22 23.79 -13.29
N GLU A 661 -2.67 24.79 -13.98
CA GLU A 661 -1.56 24.63 -14.93
C GLU A 661 -0.20 25.14 -14.43
N CYS A 662 -0.18 26.09 -13.50
CA CYS A 662 1.05 26.72 -13.02
C CYS A 662 2.03 25.73 -12.33
N MET A 663 3.28 25.72 -12.80
CA MET A 663 4.38 24.92 -12.23
C MET A 663 5.20 25.67 -11.16
N LEU A 664 4.74 26.86 -10.73
CA LEU A 664 5.37 27.69 -9.68
C LEU A 664 6.88 27.93 -9.88
N CYS A 665 7.31 28.19 -11.12
CA CYS A 665 8.71 28.49 -11.44
C CYS A 665 9.19 29.87 -10.94
N LEU A 666 8.28 30.73 -10.45
CA LEU A 666 8.56 32.08 -9.95
C LEU A 666 9.17 33.08 -10.95
N ASP A 667 9.38 32.73 -12.22
CA ASP A 667 9.98 33.64 -13.20
C ASP A 667 9.14 34.89 -13.46
N CYS A 668 7.81 34.74 -13.47
CA CYS A 668 6.88 35.87 -13.56
C CYS A 668 6.93 36.76 -12.32
N MET A 669 7.20 36.18 -11.13
CA MET A 669 7.34 36.94 -9.89
C MET A 669 8.67 37.69 -9.84
N ILE A 670 9.75 37.14 -10.39
CA ILE A 670 11.02 37.87 -10.53
C ILE A 670 10.82 39.08 -11.43
N MET A 671 10.15 38.88 -12.58
CA MET A 671 9.80 40.00 -13.46
C MET A 671 8.84 40.99 -12.79
N TYR A 672 7.98 40.56 -11.86
CA TYR A 672 7.03 41.42 -11.15
C TYR A 672 7.73 42.52 -10.32
N TYR A 673 8.89 42.23 -9.74
CA TYR A 673 9.66 43.16 -8.90
C TYR A 673 10.90 43.75 -9.59
N ASP A 674 11.13 43.47 -10.87
CA ASP A 674 12.28 43.97 -11.63
C ASP A 674 11.90 45.27 -12.37
N ASP A 675 12.45 46.39 -11.94
CA ASP A 675 12.22 47.73 -12.49
C ASP A 675 12.88 47.98 -13.86
N HIS A 676 13.76 47.07 -14.31
CA HIS A 676 14.35 47.08 -15.64
C HIS A 676 13.66 46.12 -16.62
N ALA A 677 12.83 45.19 -16.13
CA ALA A 677 12.16 44.19 -16.96
C ALA A 677 10.63 44.31 -17.01
N CYS A 678 9.98 44.81 -15.96
CA CYS A 678 8.53 44.94 -15.89
C CYS A 678 8.06 46.19 -16.64
N PRO A 679 7.27 46.11 -17.74
CA PRO A 679 6.91 47.30 -18.52
C PRO A 679 6.22 48.44 -17.72
N PRO A 680 5.31 48.17 -16.77
CA PRO A 680 4.76 49.21 -15.89
C PRO A 680 5.83 49.91 -15.04
N LEU A 681 6.76 49.15 -14.44
CA LEU A 681 7.83 49.72 -13.61
C LEU A 681 8.87 50.45 -14.44
N VAL A 682 9.20 49.95 -15.64
CA VAL A 682 10.11 50.65 -16.56
C VAL A 682 9.51 52.00 -16.98
N LYS A 683 8.20 52.04 -17.25
CA LYS A 683 7.49 53.29 -17.57
C LYS A 683 7.54 54.25 -16.40
N GLU A 684 7.22 53.78 -15.19
CA GLU A 684 7.25 54.62 -13.98
C GLU A 684 8.66 55.11 -13.65
N ARG A 685 9.68 54.24 -13.71
CA ARG A 685 11.08 54.57 -13.47
C ARG A 685 11.55 55.69 -14.40
N LYS A 686 11.33 55.55 -15.72
CA LYS A 686 11.67 56.58 -16.71
C LYS A 686 10.96 57.91 -16.45
N GLN A 687 9.71 57.87 -16.01
CA GLN A 687 8.97 59.09 -15.65
C GLN A 687 9.56 59.77 -14.42
N ARG A 688 9.92 59.00 -13.38
CA ARG A 688 10.56 59.53 -12.17
C ARG A 688 11.95 60.10 -12.46
N GLU A 689 12.76 59.38 -13.24
CA GLU A 689 14.07 59.84 -13.73
C GLU A 689 13.95 61.18 -14.49
N THR A 690 12.97 61.27 -15.41
CA THR A 690 12.72 62.51 -16.18
C THR A 690 12.28 63.67 -15.29
N LYS A 691 11.53 63.39 -14.22
CA LYS A 691 11.04 64.39 -13.25
C LYS A 691 12.05 64.69 -12.12
N GLY A 692 13.23 64.08 -12.12
CA GLY A 692 14.22 64.22 -11.04
C GLY A 692 13.75 63.66 -9.69
N GLN A 693 12.77 62.76 -9.68
CA GLN A 693 12.24 62.14 -8.47
C GLN A 693 13.09 60.95 -8.02
N ALA A 694 13.25 60.78 -6.71
CA ALA A 694 14.00 59.65 -6.16
C ALA A 694 13.34 58.30 -6.48
N LEU A 695 14.15 57.31 -6.88
CA LEU A 695 13.72 55.93 -7.04
C LEU A 695 13.65 55.26 -5.66
N THR A 696 12.43 55.05 -5.18
CA THR A 696 12.16 54.40 -3.90
C THR A 696 12.24 52.88 -4.02
N ARG A 697 12.22 52.17 -2.90
CA ARG A 697 12.13 50.70 -2.93
C ARG A 697 10.75 50.26 -3.45
N ILE A 698 10.71 49.12 -4.14
CA ILE A 698 9.46 48.48 -4.56
C ILE A 698 8.77 47.81 -3.35
N GLY A 699 7.50 48.15 -3.12
CA GLY A 699 6.66 47.62 -2.05
C GLY A 699 6.17 46.19 -2.29
N ALA A 700 5.45 45.60 -1.34
CA ALA A 700 4.90 44.24 -1.44
C ALA A 700 3.74 44.10 -2.45
N ASP A 701 3.14 45.23 -2.81
CA ASP A 701 2.20 45.45 -3.91
C ASP A 701 2.90 45.52 -5.27
N GLY A 702 4.24 45.55 -5.29
CA GLY A 702 5.07 45.53 -6.47
C GLY A 702 5.25 46.88 -7.14
N TYR A 703 4.77 48.00 -6.59
CA TYR A 703 4.98 49.33 -7.15
C TYR A 703 6.06 50.08 -6.37
N PHE A 704 6.60 51.15 -6.96
CA PHE A 704 7.52 52.03 -6.24
C PHE A 704 6.77 52.73 -5.09
N LEU A 705 7.28 52.64 -3.86
CA LEU A 705 6.68 53.33 -2.70
C LEU A 705 6.60 54.84 -2.95
N SER A 706 5.49 55.48 -2.58
CA SER A 706 5.40 56.94 -2.64
C SER A 706 6.19 57.57 -1.50
N LEU A 707 6.73 58.79 -1.69
CA LEU A 707 7.45 59.49 -0.62
C LEU A 707 6.55 59.72 0.60
N ASP A 708 5.25 59.93 0.39
CA ASP A 708 4.29 60.12 1.47
C ASP A 708 4.04 58.80 2.23
N SER A 709 3.99 57.65 1.54
CA SER A 709 3.91 56.35 2.21
C SER A 709 5.16 56.05 3.05
N LEU A 710 6.35 56.48 2.60
CA LEU A 710 7.59 56.35 3.36
C LEU A 710 7.63 57.29 4.57
N ARG A 711 7.17 58.54 4.40
CA ARG A 711 7.06 59.51 5.50
C ARG A 711 6.06 59.06 6.57
N ALA A 712 4.92 58.50 6.17
CA ALA A 712 3.91 57.97 7.09
C ALA A 712 4.38 56.72 7.85
N ALA A 713 5.35 55.97 7.30
CA ALA A 713 5.94 54.79 7.95
C ALA A 713 7.09 55.11 8.92
N LEU A 714 7.58 56.36 8.95
CA LEU A 714 8.58 56.79 9.92
C LEU A 714 7.88 57.03 11.28
N PRO A 715 8.39 56.47 12.40
CA PRO A 715 7.86 56.78 13.71
C PRO A 715 7.97 58.30 13.95
N SER A 716 6.85 58.95 14.29
CA SER A 716 6.86 60.36 14.65
C SER A 716 7.80 60.55 15.83
N LYS A 717 8.97 61.15 15.62
CA LYS A 717 9.78 61.66 16.74
C LYS A 717 8.86 62.57 17.54
N GLY A 718 8.64 62.20 18.80
CA GLY A 718 7.81 62.96 19.72
C GLY A 718 8.19 64.42 19.69
N LYS A 719 7.18 65.28 19.56
CA LYS A 719 7.27 66.64 20.07
C LYS A 719 7.55 66.50 21.57
N GLU A 720 8.78 66.69 21.99
CA GLU A 720 9.03 67.18 23.35
C GLU A 720 8.29 68.52 23.45
N ASN A 721 7.26 68.51 24.29
CA ASN A 721 6.51 69.70 24.69
C ASN A 721 7.45 70.57 25.58
N PRO A 722 7.22 71.89 25.57
CA PRO A 722 8.25 72.94 25.52
C PRO A 722 9.19 73.06 26.72
#